data_AF-A0A2E3GNL4-F1
#
_entry.id   AF-A0A2E3GNL4-F1
#
_cell.length_a   1.000
_cell.length_b   1.000
_cell.length_c   1.000
_cell.angle_alpha   90.00
_cell.angle_beta   90.00
_cell.angle_gamma   90.00
#
_symmetry.space_group_name_H-M   'P 1'
#
loop_
_entity.id
_entity.type
_entity.pdbx_description
1 polymer ?
#
loop_
_entity_poly.entity_id
_entity_poly.type
_entity_poly.pdbx_seq_one_letter_code
_entity_poly.pdbx_strand_id
1 'polypeptide(L)'
;MTSKSTLVYWLCFTLILSATSEIFGQNRALNKILDGDYRGAEKIVIKKIEKDNDDLSYLYAYAKLLNTKEYKLYDSKKAYLEVKRLGNLFESSEEKEVKKAINDGISLREIYDLKSEICYNAKVDAITSKDENTLNEFLTFFSEAPEVYIEEVIVERNKAAFINAQNRHTINAYQSFIDQYPGASQIGQAKEFRNQLAYEEVVSINQISSYEAFIRAYPTARQVSLATSRIQTLAFEEAKQENTSGAFARYLDKYPTSRHKTEANSLYEECLFKETTIKGNWISYKKYINTYGNNDWYEMAVDSLLAIFQSNPNRLIIEYIFSLDNLDEVQYKNSVTEYYNYIKEDGEKATLDAFISRFGTPSYLTELTNDTSIARLAQDLKLSSQQAISLSNTTSENEELNRRLIREGGKSGSLQFSLMWNNYNDIDLHCIDPNGEEIFFGNKYAFSQGELDVDMNVESYESLEPVENIYWPENEAPVGVYRVFVHHYQNHQCGYNCQDPTPVFVSLKINGKVENFQVDLYNDDAVIIKEFYYGGPETPIDDIVYNLNELQEFLKVSPPNDMGFLALQKLISKNVDLNQWDRVEAIINEYSQTYQMHPWFTDLQSLVRQPVDQSIKPIPLSRVNSEYGDEYAPVLTADGKRLLFCGKNTALNLGEDDEDVFVAGYQNNKWQTPTLSNDLSAVNSNDAPMAISTDGNELIQFYEGKLGYRNKTSYGWTSLNLLPEQINRGEWNGDAMMSSDGNTMIFASVRNKNQDYVDRNLDFYHGGAFYPSDIYISTRDNGIWSEPVNIGTKINTRYSERSPFLHPDMKTLYFSSAGHGGFGGYDVFVSKRLADSCWDCWSNPVNMGKEINSIRDDWGYRISTDGEYAVYSAIGTSGSYDLYSVNLPIHLRPGYVATVSGRLVDSDEQPIEASMRWEDLETGAVIGQSKSDPEDGSYFIVLPLGKLYGYFVDKEDYFPIANNVDLRDSVQPIEYEEDIKVVTFEEMKEDSIAVEINNLFFAFGQSRLLNYSKPELVRLSKIIQQFDLSIQINGHTDNVGEIDNNMLLSEARAQSVKSFLIGLGCRDENMTILGHGEEHPIASNETESGRAKNRRVEIVIVD
;
A
#
# COMPACT_ATOMS: atom_id res chain seq x y z
N MET A 1 56.50 75.82 -29.05
CA MET A 1 56.67 77.28 -29.14
C MET A 1 55.74 77.89 -28.11
N THR A 2 56.22 78.14 -26.89
CA THR A 2 56.79 79.44 -26.46
C THR A 2 55.75 80.56 -26.60
N SER A 3 55.44 81.34 -25.57
CA SER A 3 56.41 81.85 -24.59
C SER A 3 55.70 82.48 -23.39
N LYS A 4 56.45 82.70 -22.31
CA LYS A 4 56.15 83.69 -21.26
C LYS A 4 54.99 83.34 -20.31
N SER A 5 55.14 82.25 -19.57
CA SER A 5 54.41 82.00 -18.31
C SER A 5 55.09 82.62 -17.08
N THR A 6 55.90 83.68 -17.23
CA THR A 6 56.70 84.19 -16.09
C THR A 6 56.85 85.71 -16.01
N LEU A 7 56.10 86.52 -16.77
CA LEU A 7 56.29 87.98 -16.71
C LEU A 7 55.04 88.84 -16.51
N VAL A 8 53.85 88.26 -16.36
CA VAL A 8 52.63 89.05 -16.03
C VAL A 8 52.11 88.75 -14.62
N TYR A 9 52.58 87.67 -13.98
CA TYR A 9 52.37 87.42 -12.54
C TYR A 9 53.18 88.37 -11.62
N TRP A 10 54.02 89.25 -12.17
CA TRP A 10 54.92 90.14 -11.40
C TRP A 10 54.64 91.63 -11.57
N LEU A 11 53.37 92.03 -11.78
CA LEU A 11 52.98 93.45 -11.82
C LEU A 11 51.62 93.80 -11.17
N CYS A 12 50.93 92.87 -10.50
CA CYS A 12 49.67 93.19 -9.78
C CYS A 12 49.62 92.75 -8.30
N PHE A 13 50.77 92.45 -7.69
CA PHE A 13 50.93 92.31 -6.24
C PHE A 13 52.20 93.09 -5.85
N THR A 14 52.13 94.39 -5.54
CA THR A 14 51.90 94.88 -4.17
C THR A 14 51.31 96.31 -4.09
N LEU A 15 50.40 96.47 -3.12
CA LEU A 15 49.86 97.69 -2.44
C LEU A 15 48.91 98.59 -3.27
N ILE A 16 47.56 98.58 -3.13
CA ILE A 16 46.59 98.55 -2.00
C ILE A 16 46.66 99.78 -1.07
N LEU A 17 45.70 100.72 -1.20
CA LEU A 17 44.73 101.20 -0.18
C LEU A 17 44.15 102.61 -0.48
N SER A 18 42.83 102.71 -0.28
CA SER A 18 42.03 103.91 0.03
C SER A 18 41.60 104.88 -1.08
N ALA A 19 40.40 105.44 -0.87
CA ALA A 19 39.69 106.51 -1.59
C ALA A 19 38.95 106.07 -2.88
N THR A 20 37.65 105.76 -2.83
CA THR A 20 36.52 106.71 -2.99
C THR A 20 36.61 107.54 -4.27
N SER A 21 35.65 107.29 -5.17
CA SER A 21 35.07 108.20 -6.18
C SER A 21 35.99 109.12 -6.97
N GLU A 22 35.88 109.02 -8.29
CA GLU A 22 36.44 109.91 -9.33
C GLU A 22 37.76 109.49 -9.99
N ILE A 23 37.77 108.36 -10.70
CA ILE A 23 38.67 108.19 -11.86
C ILE A 23 37.95 107.43 -13.00
N PHE A 24 36.90 108.04 -13.58
CA PHE A 24 36.47 107.78 -14.97
C PHE A 24 36.83 108.98 -15.85
N GLY A 25 38.03 109.52 -15.66
CA GLY A 25 38.42 110.86 -16.07
C GLY A 25 38.36 111.17 -17.57
N GLN A 26 38.15 110.19 -18.48
CA GLN A 26 38.05 110.44 -19.93
C GLN A 26 36.92 109.73 -20.69
N ASN A 27 36.13 108.84 -20.07
CA ASN A 27 35.05 108.12 -20.76
C ASN A 27 33.67 108.78 -20.58
N ARG A 28 33.26 109.57 -21.59
CA ARG A 28 31.98 110.31 -21.60
C ARG A 28 30.73 109.43 -21.61
N ALA A 29 30.82 108.22 -22.16
CA ALA A 29 29.68 107.30 -22.21
C ALA A 29 29.38 106.76 -20.81
N LEU A 30 30.42 106.38 -20.07
CA LEU A 30 30.31 105.80 -18.74
C LEU A 30 29.75 106.79 -17.71
N ASN A 31 30.19 108.05 -17.75
CA ASN A 31 29.65 109.12 -16.92
C ASN A 31 28.15 109.34 -17.16
N LYS A 32 27.70 109.27 -18.43
CA LYS A 32 26.27 109.38 -18.76
C LYS A 32 25.43 108.21 -18.25
N ILE A 33 26.00 107.00 -18.20
CA ILE A 33 25.32 105.84 -17.57
C ILE A 33 25.15 106.10 -16.07
N LEU A 34 26.18 106.63 -15.39
CA LEU A 34 26.14 106.97 -13.96
C LEU A 34 25.16 108.12 -13.65
N ASP A 35 25.04 109.10 -14.55
CA ASP A 35 24.10 110.23 -14.42
C ASP A 35 22.64 109.87 -14.77
N GLY A 36 22.36 108.63 -15.18
CA GLY A 36 21.03 108.19 -15.62
C GLY A 36 20.62 108.66 -17.03
N ASP A 37 21.52 109.25 -17.82
CA ASP A 37 21.30 109.65 -19.22
C ASP A 37 21.66 108.51 -20.20
N TYR A 38 20.87 107.43 -20.16
CA TYR A 38 21.12 106.22 -20.95
C TYR A 38 21.04 106.45 -22.46
N ARG A 39 20.15 107.35 -22.92
CA ARG A 39 19.99 107.68 -24.34
C ARG A 39 21.18 108.51 -24.85
N GLY A 40 21.73 109.36 -24.00
CA GLY A 40 22.97 110.07 -24.28
C GLY A 40 24.17 109.12 -24.29
N ALA A 41 24.22 108.14 -23.38
CA ALA A 41 25.25 107.10 -23.37
C ALA A 41 25.19 106.22 -24.64
N GLU A 42 24.01 105.73 -25.03
CA GLU A 42 23.76 104.92 -26.23
C GLU A 42 24.30 105.61 -27.50
N LYS A 43 23.94 106.88 -27.72
CA LYS A 43 24.40 107.64 -28.89
C LYS A 43 25.93 107.76 -28.97
N ILE A 44 26.60 107.86 -27.82
CA ILE A 44 28.06 107.98 -27.76
C ILE A 44 28.70 106.62 -28.04
N VAL A 45 28.21 105.57 -27.38
CA VAL A 45 28.73 104.21 -27.49
C VAL A 45 28.60 103.68 -28.92
N ILE A 46 27.41 103.77 -29.54
CA ILE A 46 27.17 103.29 -30.91
C ILE A 46 28.08 104.00 -31.91
N LYS A 47 28.11 105.34 -31.88
CA LYS A 47 28.95 106.15 -32.79
C LYS A 47 30.44 105.80 -32.68
N LYS A 48 30.89 105.35 -31.51
CA LYS A 48 32.29 105.07 -31.24
C LYS A 48 32.68 103.63 -31.59
N ILE A 49 31.83 102.67 -31.25
CA ILE A 49 31.99 101.26 -31.64
C ILE A 49 31.88 101.07 -33.17
N GLU A 50 31.05 101.86 -33.86
CA GLU A 50 31.00 101.87 -35.34
C GLU A 50 32.31 102.32 -36.00
N LYS A 51 33.10 103.15 -35.31
CA LYS A 51 34.38 103.67 -35.81
C LYS A 51 35.55 102.77 -35.43
N ASP A 52 35.48 102.17 -34.25
CA ASP A 52 36.49 101.27 -33.70
C ASP A 52 35.79 100.22 -32.82
N ASN A 53 35.60 99.03 -33.41
CA ASN A 53 34.77 97.98 -32.82
C ASN A 53 35.48 97.22 -31.68
N ASP A 54 36.77 97.48 -31.45
CA ASP A 54 37.57 96.81 -30.42
C ASP A 54 38.04 97.78 -29.32
N ASP A 55 37.51 99.01 -29.26
CA ASP A 55 37.84 99.99 -28.21
C ASP A 55 37.32 99.51 -26.85
N LEU A 56 38.25 99.00 -26.02
CA LEU A 56 38.00 98.39 -24.72
C LEU A 56 37.13 99.28 -23.80
N SER A 57 37.34 100.60 -23.83
CA SER A 57 36.62 101.54 -22.96
C SER A 57 35.15 101.70 -23.35
N TYR A 58 34.85 101.67 -24.65
CA TYR A 58 33.47 101.81 -25.14
C TYR A 58 32.74 100.46 -25.18
N LEU A 59 33.44 99.35 -25.35
CA LEU A 59 32.89 98.00 -25.14
C LEU A 59 32.48 97.78 -23.68
N TYR A 60 33.29 98.23 -22.71
CA TYR A 60 32.91 98.20 -21.28
C TYR A 60 31.67 99.06 -21.01
N ALA A 61 31.63 100.29 -21.53
CA ALA A 61 30.46 101.16 -21.40
C ALA A 61 29.22 100.57 -22.09
N TYR A 62 29.39 99.87 -23.21
CA TYR A 62 28.29 99.21 -23.92
C TYR A 62 27.72 98.03 -23.14
N ALA A 63 28.60 97.14 -22.64
CA ALA A 63 28.19 96.03 -21.79
C ALA A 63 27.49 96.54 -20.52
N LYS A 64 27.98 97.62 -19.91
CA LYS A 64 27.36 98.25 -18.73
C LYS A 64 25.99 98.88 -19.04
N LEU A 65 25.86 99.55 -20.18
CA LEU A 65 24.60 100.14 -20.64
C LEU A 65 23.55 99.05 -20.91
N LEU A 66 23.94 97.97 -21.61
CA LEU A 66 23.06 96.82 -21.89
C LEU A 66 22.66 96.06 -20.62
N ASN A 67 23.47 96.11 -19.56
CA ASN A 67 23.15 95.52 -18.25
C ASN A 67 22.30 96.43 -17.34
N THR A 68 22.00 97.66 -17.75
CA THR A 68 21.24 98.60 -16.92
C THR A 68 19.75 98.35 -17.07
N LYS A 69 19.02 97.97 -16.01
CA LYS A 69 17.60 97.56 -16.09
C LYS A 69 16.67 98.69 -16.54
N GLU A 70 17.01 99.93 -16.23
CA GLU A 70 16.26 101.14 -16.60
C GLU A 70 16.47 101.52 -18.08
N TYR A 71 17.44 100.89 -18.75
CA TYR A 71 17.68 101.11 -20.17
C TYR A 71 16.67 100.34 -21.03
N LYS A 72 16.07 101.03 -22.00
CA LYS A 72 15.01 100.47 -22.86
C LYS A 72 15.43 99.21 -23.63
N LEU A 73 16.72 99.09 -23.96
CA LEU A 73 17.30 97.93 -24.66
C LEU A 73 18.14 97.07 -23.71
N TYR A 74 17.75 97.01 -22.43
CA TYR A 74 18.31 96.08 -21.46
C TYR A 74 18.27 94.65 -22.03
N ASP A 75 19.44 94.02 -22.11
CA ASP A 75 19.61 92.67 -22.65
C ASP A 75 20.86 92.08 -22.01
N SER A 76 20.63 91.29 -20.96
CA SER A 76 21.69 90.67 -20.19
C SER A 76 22.47 89.61 -20.97
N LYS A 77 21.87 88.95 -21.97
CA LYS A 77 22.58 88.00 -22.85
C LYS A 77 23.54 88.75 -23.78
N LYS A 78 23.07 89.82 -24.40
CA LYS A 78 23.90 90.66 -25.25
C LYS A 78 25.01 91.34 -24.45
N ALA A 79 24.68 91.87 -23.27
CA ALA A 79 25.69 92.42 -22.35
C ALA A 79 26.78 91.39 -22.00
N TYR A 80 26.40 90.13 -21.77
CA TYR A 80 27.33 89.05 -21.45
C TYR A 80 28.26 88.66 -22.60
N LEU A 81 27.74 88.63 -23.84
CA LEU A 81 28.57 88.41 -25.02
C LEU A 81 29.58 89.55 -25.20
N GLU A 82 29.16 90.80 -25.02
CA GLU A 82 30.03 91.96 -25.15
C GLU A 82 31.09 92.02 -24.04
N VAL A 83 30.75 91.69 -22.78
CA VAL A 83 31.74 91.65 -21.68
C VAL A 83 32.74 90.49 -21.83
N LYS A 84 32.30 89.35 -22.39
CA LYS A 84 33.19 88.21 -22.70
C LYS A 84 34.13 88.54 -23.86
N ARG A 85 33.60 89.19 -24.91
CA ARG A 85 34.41 89.74 -26.00
C ARG A 85 35.43 90.75 -25.49
N LEU A 86 35.00 91.65 -24.61
CA LEU A 86 35.85 92.64 -23.96
C LEU A 86 36.99 91.97 -23.17
N GLY A 87 36.71 90.94 -22.36
CA GLY A 87 37.75 90.22 -21.60
C GLY A 87 38.81 89.59 -22.51
N ASN A 88 38.40 88.90 -23.58
CA ASN A 88 39.31 88.28 -24.54
C ASN A 88 40.18 89.31 -25.28
N LEU A 89 39.59 90.45 -25.67
CA LEU A 89 40.34 91.55 -26.29
C LEU A 89 41.32 92.17 -25.30
N PHE A 90 40.90 92.41 -24.05
CA PHE A 90 41.77 92.97 -23.01
C PHE A 90 43.03 92.12 -22.76
N GLU A 91 42.94 90.80 -22.89
CA GLU A 91 44.08 89.87 -22.75
C GLU A 91 44.98 89.78 -24.01
N SER A 92 44.44 90.08 -25.20
CA SER A 92 45.13 89.92 -26.49
C SER A 92 45.61 91.24 -27.13
N SER A 93 45.12 92.39 -26.66
CA SER A 93 45.47 93.72 -27.14
C SER A 93 46.89 94.15 -26.75
N GLU A 94 47.47 95.08 -27.53
CA GLU A 94 48.79 95.66 -27.25
C GLU A 94 48.81 96.45 -25.93
N GLU A 95 49.97 96.49 -25.25
CA GLU A 95 50.15 97.14 -23.93
C GLU A 95 49.63 98.60 -23.86
N LYS A 96 49.66 99.31 -24.99
CA LYS A 96 49.16 100.69 -25.14
C LYS A 96 47.64 100.79 -25.00
N GLU A 97 46.90 99.85 -25.57
CA GLU A 97 45.42 99.79 -25.51
C GLU A 97 44.96 99.44 -24.09
N VAL A 98 45.63 98.49 -23.45
CA VAL A 98 45.38 98.07 -22.06
C VAL A 98 45.64 99.22 -21.08
N LYS A 99 46.75 99.97 -21.23
CA LYS A 99 47.03 101.16 -20.42
C LYS A 99 45.97 102.26 -20.56
N LYS A 100 45.40 102.44 -21.75
CA LYS A 100 44.29 103.39 -21.99
C LYS A 100 43.04 102.97 -21.23
N ALA A 101 42.65 101.70 -21.32
CA ALA A 101 41.51 101.16 -20.57
C ALA A 101 41.70 101.29 -19.05
N ILE A 102 42.91 101.01 -18.52
CA ILE A 102 43.24 101.17 -17.10
C ILE A 102 43.13 102.64 -16.65
N ASN A 103 43.59 103.59 -17.46
CA ASN A 103 43.43 105.02 -17.18
C ASN A 103 41.95 105.48 -17.22
N ASP A 104 41.11 104.78 -17.97
CA ASP A 104 39.65 104.94 -17.98
C ASP A 104 38.98 104.14 -16.84
N GLY A 105 39.73 103.69 -15.84
CA GLY A 105 39.20 102.98 -14.68
C GLY A 105 38.79 101.53 -14.96
N ILE A 106 39.15 100.98 -16.13
CA ILE A 106 38.75 99.63 -16.56
C ILE A 106 39.96 98.70 -16.41
N SER A 107 39.95 97.94 -15.32
CA SER A 107 40.91 96.86 -15.08
C SER A 107 40.29 95.49 -15.37
N LEU A 108 41.12 94.45 -15.44
CA LEU A 108 40.65 93.07 -15.44
C LEU A 108 39.63 92.82 -14.31
N ARG A 109 39.89 93.35 -13.11
CA ARG A 109 38.97 93.24 -11.97
C ARG A 109 37.60 93.88 -12.25
N GLU A 110 37.57 95.07 -12.83
CA GLU A 110 36.31 95.75 -13.17
C GLU A 110 35.54 95.05 -14.30
N ILE A 111 36.23 94.41 -15.24
CA ILE A 111 35.61 93.55 -16.27
C ILE A 111 35.01 92.30 -15.62
N TYR A 112 35.71 91.68 -14.66
CA TYR A 112 35.18 90.57 -13.87
C TYR A 112 33.96 91.00 -13.03
N ASP A 113 34.02 92.15 -12.37
CA ASP A 113 32.92 92.68 -11.56
C ASP A 113 31.69 92.99 -12.42
N LEU A 114 31.87 93.60 -13.60
CA LEU A 114 30.77 93.84 -14.56
C LEU A 114 30.20 92.53 -15.13
N LYS A 115 31.06 91.54 -15.45
CA LYS A 115 30.60 90.21 -15.86
C LYS A 115 29.77 89.54 -14.76
N SER A 116 30.21 89.66 -13.50
CA SER A 116 29.47 89.16 -12.34
C SER A 116 28.13 89.87 -12.16
N GLU A 117 28.09 91.20 -12.32
CA GLU A 117 26.86 92.01 -12.27
C GLU A 117 25.86 91.62 -13.38
N ILE A 118 26.35 91.36 -14.59
CA ILE A 118 25.54 90.88 -15.73
C ILE A 118 24.94 89.51 -15.41
N CYS A 119 25.77 88.59 -14.92
CA CYS A 119 25.31 87.27 -14.49
C CYS A 119 24.28 87.37 -13.37
N TYR A 120 24.44 88.30 -12.42
CA TYR A 120 23.47 88.53 -11.34
C TYR A 120 22.11 89.00 -11.87
N ASN A 121 22.10 89.98 -12.79
CA ASN A 121 20.84 90.47 -13.34
C ASN A 121 20.15 89.42 -14.23
N ALA A 122 20.91 88.71 -15.08
CA ALA A 122 20.41 87.58 -15.86
C ALA A 122 19.82 86.47 -14.97
N LYS A 123 20.48 86.17 -13.84
CA LYS A 123 20.00 85.23 -12.83
C LYS A 123 18.66 85.67 -12.25
N VAL A 124 18.55 86.94 -11.85
CA VAL A 124 17.30 87.50 -11.30
C VAL A 124 16.15 87.40 -12.31
N ASP A 125 16.41 87.70 -13.58
CA ASP A 125 15.38 87.62 -14.63
C ASP A 125 14.94 86.17 -14.89
N ALA A 126 15.90 85.24 -14.95
CA ALA A 126 15.63 83.82 -15.09
C ALA A 126 14.80 83.29 -13.92
N ILE A 127 15.19 83.59 -12.67
CA ILE A 127 14.46 83.19 -11.46
C ILE A 127 13.04 83.78 -11.43
N THR A 128 12.87 85.04 -11.86
CA THR A 128 11.57 85.72 -11.85
C THR A 128 10.58 85.07 -12.83
N SER A 129 11.07 84.49 -13.93
CA SER A 129 10.21 83.82 -14.93
C SER A 129 9.43 82.63 -14.37
N LYS A 130 10.02 81.92 -13.38
CA LYS A 130 9.53 80.62 -12.87
C LYS A 130 9.29 79.56 -13.96
N ASP A 131 9.89 79.74 -15.13
CA ASP A 131 9.74 78.85 -16.28
C ASP A 131 10.99 77.99 -16.45
N GLU A 132 10.78 76.68 -16.55
CA GLU A 132 11.84 75.68 -16.63
C GLU A 132 12.77 75.91 -17.84
N ASN A 133 12.22 76.28 -19.00
CA ASN A 133 13.01 76.50 -20.20
C ASN A 133 13.90 77.74 -20.06
N THR A 134 13.34 78.83 -19.54
CA THR A 134 14.08 80.08 -19.30
C THR A 134 15.21 79.89 -18.28
N LEU A 135 14.98 79.08 -17.25
CA LEU A 135 15.99 78.74 -16.24
C LEU A 135 17.09 77.82 -16.82
N ASN A 136 16.72 76.82 -17.63
CA ASN A 136 17.70 75.97 -18.33
C ASN A 136 18.51 76.78 -19.37
N GLU A 137 17.89 77.76 -20.03
CA GLU A 137 18.57 78.65 -20.97
C GLU A 137 19.63 79.50 -20.24
N PHE A 138 19.33 80.00 -19.04
CA PHE A 138 20.34 80.67 -18.21
C PHE A 138 21.52 79.76 -17.90
N LEU A 139 21.26 78.54 -17.40
CA LEU A 139 22.30 77.58 -17.02
C LEU A 139 23.20 77.19 -18.20
N THR A 140 22.66 77.19 -19.41
CA THR A 140 23.40 76.88 -20.64
C THR A 140 24.20 78.09 -21.13
N PHE A 141 23.57 79.27 -21.18
CA PHE A 141 24.15 80.46 -21.82
C PHE A 141 25.13 81.22 -20.90
N PHE A 142 24.90 81.19 -19.59
CA PHE A 142 25.71 81.88 -18.57
C PHE A 142 26.55 80.87 -17.76
N SER A 143 27.10 79.84 -18.42
CA SER A 143 27.83 78.74 -17.75
C SER A 143 29.10 79.17 -17.00
N GLU A 144 29.64 80.36 -17.27
CA GLU A 144 30.79 80.93 -16.56
C GLU A 144 30.37 81.96 -15.48
N ALA A 145 29.09 81.96 -15.06
CA ALA A 145 28.62 82.77 -13.93
C ALA A 145 29.24 82.27 -12.60
N PRO A 146 29.28 83.12 -11.55
CA PRO A 146 29.65 82.69 -10.21
C PRO A 146 28.87 81.45 -9.78
N GLU A 147 29.56 80.49 -9.16
CA GLU A 147 29.01 79.18 -8.77
C GLU A 147 27.72 79.31 -7.93
N VAL A 148 27.69 80.26 -6.99
CA VAL A 148 26.51 80.58 -6.16
C VAL A 148 25.27 80.93 -7.01
N TYR A 149 25.43 81.61 -8.15
CA TYR A 149 24.31 82.00 -9.01
C TYR A 149 23.78 80.81 -9.82
N ILE A 150 24.69 79.94 -10.26
CA ILE A 150 24.33 78.68 -10.92
C ILE A 150 23.56 77.79 -9.94
N GLU A 151 24.01 77.66 -8.70
CA GLU A 151 23.33 76.89 -7.65
C GLU A 151 21.92 77.42 -7.36
N GLU A 152 21.75 78.74 -7.18
CA GLU A 152 20.44 79.36 -6.96
C GLU A 152 19.46 79.11 -8.13
N VAL A 153 19.93 79.20 -9.38
CA VAL A 153 19.08 78.94 -10.56
C VAL A 153 18.75 77.46 -10.71
N ILE A 154 19.69 76.55 -10.39
CA ILE A 154 19.41 75.11 -10.36
C ILE A 154 18.28 74.81 -9.36
N VAL A 155 18.28 75.44 -8.19
CA VAL A 155 17.21 75.26 -7.19
C VAL A 155 15.84 75.69 -7.73
N GLU A 156 15.75 76.87 -8.35
CA GLU A 156 14.48 77.37 -8.91
C GLU A 156 14.04 76.57 -10.15
N ARG A 157 14.99 76.14 -10.99
CA ARG A 157 14.74 75.24 -12.14
C ARG A 157 14.13 73.93 -11.68
N ASN A 158 14.73 73.31 -10.66
CA ASN A 158 14.22 72.07 -10.09
C ASN A 158 12.79 72.25 -9.52
N LYS A 159 12.47 73.39 -8.89
CA LYS A 159 11.10 73.70 -8.44
C LYS A 159 10.11 73.81 -9.61
N ALA A 160 10.47 74.56 -10.67
CA ALA A 160 9.62 74.72 -11.86
C ALA A 160 9.37 73.37 -12.57
N ALA A 161 10.42 72.57 -12.74
CA ALA A 161 10.32 71.24 -13.33
C ALA A 161 9.45 70.28 -12.49
N PHE A 162 9.54 70.37 -11.16
CA PHE A 162 8.67 69.59 -10.28
C PHE A 162 7.19 69.98 -10.41
N ILE A 163 6.89 71.29 -10.48
CA ILE A 163 5.52 71.78 -10.72
C ILE A 163 4.99 71.26 -12.06
N ASN A 164 5.82 71.25 -13.10
CA ASN A 164 5.45 70.69 -14.40
C ASN A 164 5.12 69.19 -14.30
N ALA A 165 5.91 68.43 -13.52
CA ALA A 165 5.60 67.03 -13.24
C ALA A 165 4.27 66.88 -12.45
N GLN A 166 4.02 67.75 -11.47
CA GLN A 166 2.76 67.76 -10.71
C GLN A 166 1.54 68.06 -11.59
N ASN A 167 1.65 69.00 -12.52
CA ASN A 167 0.57 69.35 -13.43
C ASN A 167 0.23 68.20 -14.40
N ARG A 168 1.23 67.43 -14.82
CA ARG A 168 1.01 66.24 -15.67
C ARG A 168 0.42 65.07 -14.88
N HIS A 169 0.82 64.91 -13.62
CA HIS A 169 0.31 63.92 -12.69
C HIS A 169 0.31 62.47 -13.23
N THR A 170 1.42 62.06 -13.84
CA THR A 170 1.60 60.67 -14.32
C THR A 170 2.88 60.06 -13.77
N ILE A 171 2.94 58.73 -13.71
CA ILE A 171 4.13 57.98 -13.31
C ILE A 171 5.35 58.42 -14.12
N ASN A 172 5.20 58.50 -15.45
CA ASN A 172 6.27 58.91 -16.36
C ASN A 172 6.73 60.35 -16.15
N ALA A 173 5.81 61.27 -15.81
CA ALA A 173 6.17 62.66 -15.55
C ALA A 173 7.03 62.81 -14.29
N TYR A 174 6.65 62.14 -13.20
CA TYR A 174 7.45 62.15 -11.96
C TYR A 174 8.74 61.35 -12.12
N GLN A 175 8.74 60.22 -12.84
CA GLN A 175 9.95 59.46 -13.15
C GLN A 175 10.95 60.30 -13.97
N SER A 176 10.47 60.97 -15.02
CA SER A 176 11.29 61.86 -15.84
C SER A 176 11.91 62.98 -15.01
N PHE A 177 11.14 63.55 -14.06
CA PHE A 177 11.66 64.56 -13.13
C PHE A 177 12.78 64.00 -12.23
N ILE A 178 12.58 62.81 -11.66
CA ILE A 178 13.58 62.15 -10.80
C ILE A 178 14.87 61.89 -11.57
N ASP A 179 14.77 61.42 -12.81
CA ASP A 179 15.92 61.04 -13.63
C ASP A 179 16.69 62.26 -14.16
N GLN A 180 15.99 63.31 -14.58
CA GLN A 180 16.59 64.52 -15.14
C GLN A 180 17.17 65.45 -14.06
N TYR A 181 16.64 65.39 -12.83
CA TYR A 181 16.98 66.32 -11.75
C TYR A 181 17.40 65.62 -10.45
N PRO A 182 18.47 64.80 -10.45
CA PRO A 182 18.86 63.94 -9.33
C PRO A 182 19.33 64.68 -8.06
N GLY A 183 19.62 65.99 -8.16
CA GLY A 183 19.96 66.86 -7.02
C GLY A 183 18.80 67.68 -6.46
N ALA A 184 17.57 67.49 -6.94
CA ALA A 184 16.41 68.28 -6.50
C ALA A 184 15.92 67.90 -5.10
N SER A 185 15.59 68.90 -4.27
CA SER A 185 15.03 68.66 -2.93
C SER A 185 13.63 68.04 -2.96
N GLN A 186 12.92 68.13 -4.09
CA GLN A 186 11.58 67.59 -4.31
C GLN A 186 11.56 66.10 -4.67
N ILE A 187 12.71 65.44 -4.86
CA ILE A 187 12.77 64.02 -5.25
C ILE A 187 11.97 63.12 -4.31
N GLY A 188 12.02 63.37 -3.00
CA GLY A 188 11.26 62.59 -2.02
C GLY A 188 9.74 62.66 -2.28
N GLN A 189 9.23 63.87 -2.56
CA GLN A 189 7.81 64.08 -2.87
C GLN A 189 7.43 63.52 -4.25
N ALA A 190 8.30 63.69 -5.25
CA ALA A 190 8.09 63.12 -6.59
C ALA A 190 8.00 61.58 -6.55
N LYS A 191 8.89 60.94 -5.78
CA LYS A 191 8.86 59.49 -5.55
C LYS A 191 7.55 59.08 -4.87
N GLU A 192 7.09 59.80 -3.86
CA GLU A 192 5.84 59.50 -3.17
C GLU A 192 4.62 59.58 -4.11
N PHE A 193 4.48 60.66 -4.89
CA PHE A 193 3.38 60.78 -5.86
C PHE A 193 3.43 59.72 -6.96
N ARG A 194 4.62 59.44 -7.50
CA ARG A 194 4.82 58.36 -8.48
C ARG A 194 4.40 57.01 -7.90
N ASN A 195 4.86 56.69 -6.70
CA ASN A 195 4.58 55.43 -6.03
C ASN A 195 3.07 55.29 -5.72
N GLN A 196 2.40 56.37 -5.31
CA GLN A 196 0.96 56.37 -5.06
C GLN A 196 0.17 56.07 -6.34
N LEU A 197 0.47 56.76 -7.45
CA LEU A 197 -0.17 56.50 -8.75
C LEU A 197 0.07 55.07 -9.24
N ALA A 198 1.30 54.59 -9.13
CA ALA A 198 1.64 53.22 -9.50
C ALA A 198 0.91 52.17 -8.63
N TYR A 199 0.67 52.48 -7.36
CA TYR A 199 -0.12 51.62 -6.48
C TYR A 199 -1.60 51.59 -6.89
N GLU A 200 -2.18 52.74 -7.22
CA GLU A 200 -3.57 52.85 -7.70
C GLU A 200 -3.80 52.06 -8.99
N GLU A 201 -2.84 52.07 -9.92
CA GLU A 201 -2.89 51.25 -11.13
C GLU A 201 -2.97 49.75 -10.79
N VAL A 202 -2.12 49.23 -9.90
CA VAL A 202 -2.14 47.80 -9.56
C VAL A 202 -3.35 47.42 -8.70
N VAL A 203 -3.90 48.34 -7.91
CA VAL A 203 -5.19 48.14 -7.23
C VAL A 203 -6.33 47.95 -8.23
N SER A 204 -6.32 48.69 -9.34
CA SER A 204 -7.34 48.54 -10.39
C SER A 204 -7.25 47.21 -11.14
N ILE A 205 -6.03 46.67 -11.32
CA ILE A 205 -5.78 45.36 -11.95
C ILE A 205 -6.14 44.21 -10.99
N ASN A 206 -5.81 44.38 -9.71
CA ASN A 206 -6.08 43.45 -8.62
C ASN A 206 -5.59 42.00 -8.86
N GLN A 207 -4.38 41.84 -9.40
CA GLN A 207 -3.73 40.54 -9.62
C GLN A 207 -2.43 40.44 -8.81
N ILE A 208 -2.11 39.25 -8.28
CA ILE A 208 -0.87 39.03 -7.50
C ILE A 208 0.37 39.52 -8.26
N SER A 209 0.50 39.15 -9.54
CA SER A 209 1.62 39.53 -10.42
C SER A 209 1.80 41.05 -10.54
N SER A 210 0.70 41.80 -10.60
CA SER A 210 0.73 43.26 -10.67
C SER A 210 1.25 43.89 -9.37
N TYR A 211 0.80 43.42 -8.21
CA TYR A 211 1.34 43.88 -6.92
C TYR A 211 2.81 43.47 -6.70
N GLU A 212 3.22 42.26 -7.11
CA GLU A 212 4.62 41.83 -7.06
C GLU A 212 5.51 42.70 -7.96
N ALA A 213 5.03 43.07 -9.15
CA ALA A 213 5.72 44.00 -10.04
C ALA A 213 5.85 45.40 -9.41
N PHE A 214 4.81 45.89 -8.74
CA PHE A 214 4.85 47.14 -7.99
C PHE A 214 5.90 47.11 -6.87
N ILE A 215 5.93 46.06 -6.05
CA ILE A 215 6.92 45.92 -4.96
C ILE A 215 8.34 45.88 -5.53
N ARG A 216 8.55 45.18 -6.65
CA ARG A 216 9.86 45.10 -7.32
C ARG A 216 10.31 46.44 -7.89
N ALA A 217 9.40 47.19 -8.50
CA ALA A 217 9.69 48.50 -9.07
C ALA A 217 9.87 49.59 -7.99
N TYR A 218 9.17 49.47 -6.87
CA TYR A 218 9.09 50.49 -5.81
C TYR A 218 9.26 49.92 -4.40
N PRO A 219 10.40 49.27 -4.09
CA PRO A 219 10.58 48.48 -2.85
C PRO A 219 10.56 49.31 -1.56
N THR A 220 10.76 50.63 -1.66
CA THR A 220 10.75 51.56 -0.52
C THR A 220 9.48 52.40 -0.43
N ALA A 221 8.46 52.10 -1.24
CA ALA A 221 7.17 52.80 -1.20
C ALA A 221 6.40 52.49 0.10
N ARG A 222 5.67 53.48 0.63
CA ARG A 222 4.84 53.28 1.84
C ARG A 222 3.72 52.27 1.63
N GLN A 223 3.27 52.11 0.39
CA GLN A 223 2.20 51.22 -0.03
C GLN A 223 2.63 49.76 -0.12
N VAL A 224 3.93 49.44 0.03
CA VAL A 224 4.43 48.06 -0.02
C VAL A 224 3.71 47.18 0.99
N SER A 225 3.48 47.65 2.23
CA SER A 225 2.76 46.88 3.25
C SER A 225 1.31 46.57 2.85
N LEU A 226 0.62 47.53 2.22
CA LEU A 226 -0.74 47.35 1.72
C LEU A 226 -0.77 46.38 0.53
N ALA A 227 0.17 46.50 -0.41
CA ALA A 227 0.33 45.59 -1.54
C ALA A 227 0.59 44.15 -1.06
N THR A 228 1.49 43.97 -0.09
CA THR A 228 1.79 42.66 0.51
C THR A 228 0.55 42.07 1.19
N SER A 229 -0.20 42.84 1.96
CA SER A 229 -1.44 42.37 2.60
C SER A 229 -2.51 41.96 1.58
N ARG A 230 -2.60 42.67 0.44
CA ARG A 230 -3.53 42.33 -0.63
C ARG A 230 -3.11 41.06 -1.37
N ILE A 231 -1.83 40.89 -1.68
CA ILE A 231 -1.26 39.63 -2.22
C ILE A 231 -1.64 38.45 -1.32
N GLN A 232 -1.44 38.56 0.00
CA GLN A 232 -1.77 37.52 0.96
C GLN A 232 -3.28 37.19 1.00
N THR A 233 -4.15 38.15 0.67
CA THR A 233 -5.60 37.92 0.62
C THR A 233 -5.98 37.19 -0.67
N LEU A 234 -5.46 37.64 -1.82
CA LEU A 234 -5.74 37.00 -3.11
C LEU A 234 -5.19 35.56 -3.16
N ALA A 235 -3.96 35.34 -2.66
CA ALA A 235 -3.37 34.01 -2.60
C ALA A 235 -4.15 33.06 -1.68
N PHE A 236 -4.81 33.58 -0.64
CA PHE A 236 -5.68 32.78 0.21
C PHE A 236 -6.98 32.41 -0.51
N GLU A 237 -7.58 33.36 -1.23
CA GLU A 237 -8.77 33.12 -2.05
C GLU A 237 -8.48 32.08 -3.15
N GLU A 238 -7.32 32.13 -3.80
CA GLU A 238 -6.85 31.12 -4.75
C GLU A 238 -6.72 29.74 -4.08
N ALA A 239 -6.11 29.66 -2.89
CA ALA A 239 -6.01 28.41 -2.14
C ALA A 239 -7.39 27.83 -1.77
N LYS A 240 -8.36 28.67 -1.39
CA LYS A 240 -9.76 28.25 -1.12
C LYS A 240 -10.47 27.76 -2.37
N GLN A 241 -10.14 28.28 -3.55
CA GLN A 241 -10.71 27.79 -4.82
C GLN A 241 -10.15 26.42 -5.20
N GLU A 242 -8.85 26.21 -5.01
CA GLU A 242 -8.23 24.88 -5.22
C GLU A 242 -8.75 23.85 -4.21
N ASN A 243 -8.95 24.28 -2.95
CA ASN A 243 -9.49 23.47 -1.86
C ASN A 243 -8.77 22.12 -1.66
N THR A 244 -7.43 22.17 -1.63
CA THR A 244 -6.56 21.01 -1.37
C THR A 244 -5.57 21.30 -0.26
N SER A 245 -5.10 20.26 0.44
CA SER A 245 -4.07 20.39 1.48
C SER A 245 -2.79 21.01 0.90
N GLY A 246 -2.41 20.62 -0.32
CA GLY A 246 -1.25 21.18 -1.02
C GLY A 246 -1.37 22.67 -1.30
N ALA A 247 -2.55 23.18 -1.62
CA ALA A 247 -2.77 24.61 -1.86
C ALA A 247 -2.62 25.43 -0.57
N PHE A 248 -3.25 24.99 0.52
CA PHE A 248 -3.13 25.66 1.81
C PHE A 248 -1.72 25.54 2.40
N ALA A 249 -1.02 24.42 2.19
CA ALA A 249 0.39 24.27 2.59
C ALA A 249 1.29 25.28 1.87
N ARG A 250 1.16 25.44 0.54
CA ARG A 250 1.90 26.46 -0.22
C ARG A 250 1.60 27.88 0.27
N TYR A 251 0.34 28.14 0.62
CA TYR A 251 -0.06 29.43 1.18
C TYR A 251 0.62 29.70 2.54
N LEU A 252 0.56 28.74 3.46
CA LEU A 252 1.13 28.84 4.80
C LEU A 252 2.66 28.98 4.77
N ASP A 253 3.33 28.26 3.87
CA ASP A 253 4.79 28.34 3.65
C ASP A 253 5.20 29.72 3.11
N LYS A 254 4.49 30.21 2.08
CA LYS A 254 4.80 31.51 1.47
C LYS A 254 4.42 32.69 2.37
N TYR A 255 3.40 32.56 3.22
CA TYR A 255 2.84 33.64 4.04
C TYR A 255 2.61 33.26 5.52
N PRO A 256 3.67 32.89 6.26
CA PRO A 256 3.57 32.34 7.62
C PRO A 256 3.10 33.35 8.69
N THR A 257 3.06 34.64 8.34
CA THR A 257 2.63 35.76 9.20
C THR A 257 1.33 36.41 8.71
N SER A 258 0.64 35.80 7.74
CA SER A 258 -0.64 36.31 7.24
C SER A 258 -1.72 36.34 8.32
N ARG A 259 -2.63 37.31 8.25
CA ARG A 259 -3.85 37.36 9.07
C ARG A 259 -4.77 36.15 8.86
N HIS A 260 -4.69 35.49 7.70
CA HIS A 260 -5.51 34.32 7.35
C HIS A 260 -4.88 33.00 7.81
N LYS A 261 -3.73 33.03 8.49
CA LYS A 261 -2.98 31.84 8.89
C LYS A 261 -3.84 30.83 9.64
N THR A 262 -4.62 31.26 10.63
CA THR A 262 -5.43 30.34 11.46
C THR A 262 -6.50 29.64 10.62
N GLU A 263 -7.24 30.39 9.79
CA GLU A 263 -8.26 29.80 8.91
C GLU A 263 -7.63 28.88 7.85
N ALA A 264 -6.51 29.29 7.25
CA ALA A 264 -5.76 28.48 6.31
C ALA A 264 -5.23 27.18 6.94
N ASN A 265 -4.82 27.22 8.21
CA ASN A 265 -4.40 26.02 8.94
C ASN A 265 -5.59 25.07 9.13
N SER A 266 -6.73 25.55 9.63
CA SER A 266 -7.92 24.69 9.80
C SER A 266 -8.38 24.03 8.49
N LEU A 267 -8.37 24.79 7.38
CA LEU A 267 -8.71 24.25 6.06
C LEU A 267 -7.66 23.27 5.51
N TYR A 268 -6.37 23.54 5.76
CA TYR A 268 -5.28 22.62 5.45
C TYR A 268 -5.51 21.27 6.12
N GLU A 269 -5.81 21.29 7.42
CA GLU A 269 -5.98 20.08 8.22
C GLU A 269 -7.22 19.27 7.81
N GLU A 270 -8.35 19.95 7.52
CA GLU A 270 -9.55 19.31 6.98
C GLU A 270 -9.30 18.66 5.61
N CYS A 271 -8.65 19.36 4.68
CA CYS A 271 -8.33 18.81 3.37
C CYS A 271 -7.35 17.65 3.49
N LEU A 272 -6.34 17.77 4.34
CA LEU A 272 -5.36 16.73 4.60
C LEU A 272 -6.03 15.45 5.09
N PHE A 273 -6.95 15.55 6.07
CA PHE A 273 -7.71 14.42 6.57
C PHE A 273 -8.51 13.74 5.44
N LYS A 274 -9.25 14.51 4.62
CA LYS A 274 -10.06 13.97 3.52
C LYS A 274 -9.23 13.33 2.39
N GLU A 275 -8.06 13.88 2.10
CA GLU A 275 -7.17 13.39 1.04
C GLU A 275 -6.40 12.13 1.44
N THR A 276 -6.20 11.91 2.74
CA THR A 276 -5.35 10.82 3.26
C THR A 276 -6.15 9.68 3.90
N THR A 277 -7.45 9.87 4.15
CA THR A 277 -8.34 8.85 4.70
C THR A 277 -9.35 8.38 3.65
N ILE A 278 -9.74 7.10 3.76
CA ILE A 278 -10.76 6.47 2.93
C ILE A 278 -11.82 5.91 3.87
N LYS A 279 -13.06 6.38 3.73
CA LYS A 279 -14.18 5.94 4.57
C LYS A 279 -14.32 4.41 4.56
N GLY A 280 -14.39 3.79 5.73
CA GLY A 280 -14.47 2.33 5.88
C GLY A 280 -13.12 1.60 5.88
N ASN A 281 -12.01 2.27 5.54
CA ASN A 281 -10.68 1.66 5.48
C ASN A 281 -9.85 2.06 6.71
N TRP A 282 -9.82 1.20 7.73
CA TRP A 282 -9.12 1.47 8.99
C TRP A 282 -7.60 1.67 8.83
N ILE A 283 -6.97 1.07 7.81
CA ILE A 283 -5.53 1.23 7.53
C ILE A 283 -5.23 2.69 7.14
N SER A 284 -6.11 3.33 6.36
CA SER A 284 -5.96 4.74 5.99
C SER A 284 -6.01 5.67 7.20
N TYR A 285 -6.93 5.43 8.15
CA TYR A 285 -7.04 6.18 9.40
C TYR A 285 -5.86 5.91 10.34
N LYS A 286 -5.40 4.66 10.46
CA LYS A 286 -4.18 4.30 11.19
C LYS A 286 -2.95 5.02 10.63
N LYS A 287 -2.80 5.05 9.30
CA LYS A 287 -1.72 5.79 8.64
C LYS A 287 -1.80 7.28 8.93
N TYR A 288 -3.01 7.86 8.87
CA TYR A 288 -3.25 9.25 9.21
C TYR A 288 -2.82 9.55 10.65
N ILE A 289 -3.30 8.79 11.63
CA ILE A 289 -2.97 8.96 13.06
C ILE A 289 -1.47 8.84 13.30
N ASN A 290 -0.82 7.82 12.74
CA ASN A 290 0.63 7.62 12.89
C ASN A 290 1.47 8.74 12.27
N THR A 291 0.95 9.42 11.24
CA THR A 291 1.68 10.48 10.51
C THR A 291 1.37 11.88 11.06
N TYR A 292 0.12 12.11 11.48
CA TYR A 292 -0.43 13.42 11.78
C TYR A 292 -1.11 13.46 13.16
N GLY A 293 -0.66 12.63 14.11
CA GLY A 293 -1.31 12.47 15.43
C GLY A 293 -1.39 13.70 16.35
N ASN A 294 -0.79 14.83 15.95
CA ASN A 294 -0.89 16.11 16.65
C ASN A 294 -1.87 17.10 16.00
N ASN A 295 -2.65 16.65 15.01
CA ASN A 295 -3.59 17.46 14.23
C ASN A 295 -4.97 17.56 14.92
N ASP A 296 -5.70 18.66 14.69
CA ASP A 296 -7.05 18.88 15.26
C ASP A 296 -8.07 17.80 14.84
N TRP A 297 -7.81 17.05 13.76
CA TRP A 297 -8.67 15.94 13.29
C TRP A 297 -8.32 14.57 13.89
N TYR A 298 -7.39 14.50 14.84
CA TYR A 298 -7.04 13.26 15.53
C TYR A 298 -8.26 12.56 16.14
N GLU A 299 -9.09 13.29 16.90
CA GLU A 299 -10.27 12.72 17.57
C GLU A 299 -11.26 12.14 16.55
N MET A 300 -11.52 12.87 15.45
CA MET A 300 -12.37 12.39 14.36
C MET A 300 -11.82 11.13 13.68
N ALA A 301 -10.50 11.00 13.58
CA ALA A 301 -9.86 9.79 13.04
C ALA A 301 -10.07 8.58 13.97
N VAL A 302 -9.95 8.77 15.28
CA VAL A 302 -10.20 7.74 16.30
C VAL A 302 -11.67 7.34 16.32
N ASP A 303 -12.59 8.30 16.30
CA ASP A 303 -14.03 8.05 16.24
C ASP A 303 -14.40 7.29 14.94
N SER A 304 -13.75 7.62 13.83
CA SER A 304 -13.92 6.89 12.57
C SER A 304 -13.46 5.44 12.67
N LEU A 305 -12.35 5.15 13.38
CA LEU A 305 -11.91 3.78 13.64
C LEU A 305 -12.93 3.01 14.49
N LEU A 306 -13.46 3.63 15.55
CA LEU A 306 -14.48 2.98 16.39
C LEU A 306 -15.78 2.72 15.62
N ALA A 307 -16.20 3.66 14.78
CA ALA A 307 -17.36 3.48 13.90
C ALA A 307 -17.15 2.35 12.87
N ILE A 308 -15.92 2.21 12.35
CA ILE A 308 -15.58 1.08 11.48
C ILE A 308 -15.69 -0.23 12.27
N PHE A 309 -15.12 -0.30 13.48
CA PHE A 309 -15.23 -1.46 14.35
C PHE A 309 -16.69 -1.84 14.64
N GLN A 310 -17.57 -0.89 14.96
CA GLN A 310 -19.00 -1.15 15.16
C GLN A 310 -19.69 -1.74 13.92
N SER A 311 -19.28 -1.32 12.72
CA SER A 311 -19.89 -1.79 11.46
C SER A 311 -19.33 -3.11 10.94
N ASN A 312 -18.05 -3.39 11.24
CA ASN A 312 -17.33 -4.59 10.85
C ASN A 312 -16.30 -4.90 11.93
N PRO A 313 -16.70 -5.61 12.99
CA PRO A 313 -15.84 -5.89 14.13
C PRO A 313 -14.54 -6.57 13.69
N ASN A 314 -13.42 -5.99 14.15
CA ASN A 314 -12.08 -6.49 13.86
C ASN A 314 -11.21 -6.13 15.05
N ARG A 315 -10.67 -7.16 15.71
CA ARG A 315 -9.86 -7.00 16.94
C ARG A 315 -8.64 -6.10 16.73
N LEU A 316 -8.02 -6.12 15.55
CA LEU A 316 -6.85 -5.28 15.26
C LEU A 316 -7.19 -3.78 15.30
N ILE A 317 -8.43 -3.39 14.99
CA ILE A 317 -8.88 -2.01 15.06
C ILE A 317 -8.98 -1.57 16.52
N ILE A 318 -9.69 -2.34 17.35
CA ILE A 318 -9.92 -1.96 18.76
C ILE A 318 -8.65 -2.05 19.60
N GLU A 319 -7.77 -3.04 19.34
CA GLU A 319 -6.45 -3.10 19.99
C GLU A 319 -5.55 -1.95 19.56
N TYR A 320 -5.63 -1.52 18.29
CA TYR A 320 -4.92 -0.32 17.86
C TYR A 320 -5.45 0.92 18.57
N ILE A 321 -6.78 1.08 18.71
CA ILE A 321 -7.37 2.17 19.49
C ILE A 321 -6.82 2.17 20.93
N PHE A 322 -6.83 1.03 21.62
CA PHE A 322 -6.29 0.93 22.98
C PHE A 322 -4.77 1.15 23.08
N SER A 323 -4.02 1.04 21.97
CA SER A 323 -2.59 1.36 21.92
C SER A 323 -2.29 2.86 21.79
N LEU A 324 -3.31 3.70 21.59
CA LEU A 324 -3.13 5.15 21.43
C LEU A 324 -2.95 5.84 22.78
N ASP A 325 -1.93 6.69 22.88
CA ASP A 325 -1.59 7.41 24.11
C ASP A 325 -2.55 8.55 24.48
N ASN A 326 -3.34 9.07 23.51
CA ASN A 326 -4.12 10.31 23.63
C ASN A 326 -5.65 10.09 23.56
N LEU A 327 -6.16 8.95 24.04
CA LEU A 327 -7.61 8.76 24.14
C LEU A 327 -8.21 9.63 25.24
N ASP A 328 -9.27 10.37 24.93
CA ASP A 328 -10.07 11.04 25.95
C ASP A 328 -10.91 10.04 26.77
N GLU A 329 -11.46 10.48 27.90
CA GLU A 329 -12.24 9.62 28.81
C GLU A 329 -13.50 9.02 28.14
N VAL A 330 -14.15 9.78 27.25
CA VAL A 330 -15.35 9.35 26.53
C VAL A 330 -14.99 8.31 25.47
N GLN A 331 -13.94 8.55 24.68
CA GLN A 331 -13.41 7.63 23.68
C GLN A 331 -12.94 6.33 24.32
N TYR A 332 -12.22 6.41 25.45
CA TYR A 332 -11.81 5.23 26.20
C TYR A 332 -13.01 4.42 26.68
N LYS A 333 -13.99 5.06 27.33
CA LYS A 333 -15.20 4.39 27.82
C LYS A 333 -16.03 3.75 26.70
N ASN A 334 -16.20 4.46 25.58
CA ASN A 334 -16.91 3.94 24.42
C ASN A 334 -16.17 2.74 23.83
N SER A 335 -14.83 2.82 23.70
CA SER A 335 -14.00 1.71 23.20
C SER A 335 -14.09 0.48 24.10
N VAL A 336 -14.05 0.65 25.43
CA VAL A 336 -14.25 -0.47 26.40
C VAL A 336 -15.65 -1.08 26.26
N THR A 337 -16.68 -0.25 26.07
CA THR A 337 -18.06 -0.71 25.91
C THR A 337 -18.24 -1.51 24.62
N GLU A 338 -17.72 -1.00 23.50
CA GLU A 338 -17.79 -1.71 22.22
C GLU A 338 -16.95 -2.99 22.23
N TYR A 339 -15.79 -2.98 22.88
CA TYR A 339 -14.99 -4.18 23.06
C TYR A 339 -15.76 -5.24 23.87
N TYR A 340 -16.40 -4.85 24.98
CA TYR A 340 -17.27 -5.75 25.76
C TYR A 340 -18.44 -6.31 24.92
N ASN A 341 -19.12 -5.46 24.15
CA ASN A 341 -20.23 -5.89 23.29
C ASN A 341 -19.78 -6.89 22.23
N TYR A 342 -18.60 -6.70 21.65
CA TYR A 342 -18.02 -7.63 20.68
C TYR A 342 -17.68 -8.98 21.33
N ILE A 343 -17.00 -8.96 22.47
CA ILE A 343 -16.52 -10.20 23.07
C ILE A 343 -17.64 -11.01 23.74
N LYS A 344 -18.67 -10.37 24.32
CA LYS A 344 -19.76 -11.10 25.00
C LYS A 344 -20.61 -11.95 24.04
N GLU A 345 -20.52 -11.69 22.75
CA GLU A 345 -21.19 -12.46 21.71
C GLU A 345 -20.68 -13.90 21.63
N ASP A 346 -19.46 -14.22 22.09
CA ASP A 346 -19.00 -15.62 22.09
C ASP A 346 -19.61 -16.43 23.24
N GLY A 347 -20.02 -15.77 24.33
CA GLY A 347 -20.53 -16.41 25.55
C GLY A 347 -19.46 -17.13 26.39
N GLU A 348 -18.18 -16.95 26.07
CA GLU A 348 -17.05 -17.65 26.67
C GLU A 348 -16.67 -17.05 28.01
N LYS A 349 -16.44 -17.92 29.00
CA LYS A 349 -16.02 -17.48 30.33
C LYS A 349 -14.58 -16.93 30.29
N ALA A 350 -13.69 -17.63 29.60
CA ALA A 350 -12.29 -17.21 29.43
C ALA A 350 -12.19 -15.80 28.85
N THR A 351 -13.02 -15.51 27.85
CA THR A 351 -13.06 -14.21 27.20
C THR A 351 -13.50 -13.09 28.14
N LEU A 352 -14.58 -13.32 28.89
CA LEU A 352 -15.07 -12.36 29.88
C LEU A 352 -14.10 -12.20 31.06
N ASP A 353 -13.43 -13.27 31.50
CA ASP A 353 -12.40 -13.20 32.56
C ASP A 353 -11.20 -12.36 32.10
N ALA A 354 -10.73 -12.54 30.86
CA ALA A 354 -9.65 -11.74 30.29
C ALA A 354 -10.03 -10.25 30.21
N PHE A 355 -11.27 -9.95 29.82
CA PHE A 355 -11.80 -8.59 29.87
C PHE A 355 -11.81 -8.02 31.28
N ILE A 356 -12.29 -8.78 32.26
CA ILE A 356 -12.32 -8.36 33.67
C ILE A 356 -10.91 -8.16 34.22
N SER A 357 -9.96 -9.01 33.84
CA SER A 357 -8.55 -8.87 34.21
C SER A 357 -7.94 -7.56 33.68
N ARG A 358 -8.27 -7.20 32.42
CA ARG A 358 -7.75 -6.00 31.75
C ARG A 358 -8.43 -4.71 32.18
N PHE A 359 -9.75 -4.71 32.34
CA PHE A 359 -10.57 -3.48 32.52
C PHE A 359 -11.31 -3.43 33.86
N GLY A 360 -11.19 -4.45 34.70
CA GLY A 360 -11.94 -4.58 35.95
C GLY A 360 -13.42 -4.87 35.72
N THR A 361 -14.27 -4.37 36.62
CA THR A 361 -15.74 -4.45 36.51
C THR A 361 -16.35 -3.06 36.43
N PRO A 362 -16.33 -2.41 35.25
CA PRO A 362 -16.82 -1.05 35.10
C PRO A 362 -18.31 -0.96 35.45
N SER A 363 -18.67 -0.09 36.39
CA SER A 363 -20.06 0.05 36.89
C SER A 363 -21.10 0.43 35.82
N TYR A 364 -20.66 0.96 34.68
CA TYR A 364 -21.52 1.30 33.54
C TYR A 364 -21.84 0.11 32.62
N LEU A 365 -21.22 -1.06 32.83
CA LEU A 365 -21.53 -2.31 32.13
C LEU A 365 -22.39 -3.19 33.02
N THR A 366 -23.69 -2.91 33.06
CA THR A 366 -24.63 -3.54 34.01
C THR A 366 -24.90 -5.03 33.73
N GLU A 367 -24.66 -5.49 32.51
CA GLU A 367 -24.89 -6.88 32.07
C GLU A 367 -23.72 -7.81 32.41
N LEU A 368 -22.51 -7.27 32.63
CA LEU A 368 -21.27 -8.05 32.72
C LEU A 368 -21.34 -9.17 33.76
N THR A 369 -21.87 -8.89 34.96
CA THR A 369 -22.01 -9.91 36.03
C THR A 369 -22.98 -11.03 35.65
N ASN A 370 -24.06 -10.69 34.95
CA ASN A 370 -25.03 -11.69 34.49
C ASN A 370 -24.41 -12.55 33.38
N ASP A 371 -23.74 -11.93 32.41
CA ASP A 371 -23.08 -12.63 31.31
C ASP A 371 -21.98 -13.58 31.81
N THR A 372 -21.15 -13.14 32.76
CA THR A 372 -20.14 -14.01 33.40
C THR A 372 -20.78 -15.19 34.13
N SER A 373 -21.95 -15.00 34.74
CA SER A 373 -22.67 -16.08 35.43
C SER A 373 -23.23 -17.11 34.44
N ILE A 374 -23.77 -16.65 33.31
CA ILE A 374 -24.25 -17.52 32.22
C ILE A 374 -23.09 -18.24 31.55
N ALA A 375 -21.98 -17.56 31.31
CA ALA A 375 -20.76 -18.18 30.75
C ALA A 375 -20.21 -19.30 31.65
N ARG A 376 -20.33 -19.16 32.98
CA ARG A 376 -20.00 -20.25 33.92
C ARG A 376 -20.92 -21.46 33.73
N LEU A 377 -22.22 -21.25 33.50
CA LEU A 377 -23.14 -22.36 33.21
C LEU A 377 -22.76 -23.08 31.92
N ALA A 378 -22.36 -22.34 30.87
CA ALA A 378 -21.88 -22.94 29.62
C ALA A 378 -20.62 -23.80 29.85
N GLN A 379 -19.69 -23.33 30.69
CA GLN A 379 -18.50 -24.08 31.09
C GLN A 379 -18.84 -25.35 31.88
N ASP A 380 -19.78 -25.27 32.84
CA ASP A 380 -20.23 -26.42 33.63
C ASP A 380 -20.87 -27.51 32.75
N LEU A 381 -21.51 -27.10 31.64
CA LEU A 381 -22.09 -27.99 30.63
C LEU A 381 -21.08 -28.53 29.61
N LYS A 382 -19.80 -28.15 29.72
CA LYS A 382 -18.75 -28.49 28.75
C LYS A 382 -19.09 -28.03 27.33
N LEU A 383 -19.79 -26.89 27.22
CA LEU A 383 -19.97 -26.19 25.95
C LEU A 383 -18.78 -25.28 25.65
N SER A 384 -18.11 -24.79 26.69
CA SER A 384 -16.91 -23.96 26.57
C SER A 384 -15.66 -24.73 27.00
N SER A 385 -14.49 -24.29 26.54
CA SER A 385 -13.23 -24.90 26.99
C SER A 385 -13.04 -24.70 28.50
N GLN A 386 -12.57 -25.73 29.17
CA GLN A 386 -11.99 -25.57 30.50
C GLN A 386 -10.60 -24.96 30.28
N GLN A 387 -10.52 -23.63 30.19
CA GLN A 387 -9.21 -23.01 30.22
C GLN A 387 -8.53 -23.42 31.53
N ALA A 388 -7.43 -24.16 31.41
CA ALA A 388 -6.42 -24.28 32.44
C ALA A 388 -5.73 -22.92 32.63
N ILE A 389 -6.50 -21.91 33.07
CA ILE A 389 -5.92 -20.85 33.87
C ILE A 389 -5.92 -21.38 35.29
N SER A 390 -4.72 -21.45 35.85
CA SER A 390 -4.47 -21.58 37.27
C SER A 390 -5.28 -20.54 38.06
N LEU A 391 -6.49 -20.89 38.42
CA LEU A 391 -7.28 -20.24 39.46
C LEU A 391 -7.90 -21.35 40.28
N SER A 392 -7.04 -21.90 41.16
CA SER A 392 -7.40 -22.43 42.47
C SER A 392 -8.83 -22.96 42.61
N ASN A 393 -9.10 -24.15 42.08
CA ASN A 393 -9.99 -25.06 42.79
C ASN A 393 -9.15 -25.74 43.87
N THR A 394 -8.78 -24.96 44.87
CA THR A 394 -8.03 -25.48 45.99
C THR A 394 -9.00 -26.18 46.93
N THR A 395 -9.06 -27.51 46.81
CA THR A 395 -9.13 -28.32 48.03
C THR A 395 -7.93 -27.98 48.91
N SER A 396 -8.11 -27.93 50.23
CA SER A 396 -7.06 -27.51 51.17
C SER A 396 -5.77 -28.33 51.03
N GLU A 397 -5.90 -29.57 50.58
CA GLU A 397 -4.85 -30.55 50.34
C GLU A 397 -3.96 -30.16 49.14
N ASN A 398 -4.52 -29.54 48.09
CA ASN A 398 -3.72 -29.08 46.95
C ASN A 398 -2.92 -27.81 47.28
N GLU A 399 -3.45 -26.92 48.13
CA GLU A 399 -2.65 -25.78 48.64
C GLU A 399 -1.50 -26.26 49.51
N GLU A 400 -1.76 -27.27 50.35
CA GLU A 400 -0.76 -27.92 51.18
C GLU A 400 0.35 -28.56 50.35
N LEU A 401 -0.01 -29.39 49.37
CA LEU A 401 0.93 -30.04 48.48
C LEU A 401 1.79 -29.03 47.71
N ASN A 402 1.16 -28.03 47.08
CA ASN A 402 1.88 -27.00 46.33
C ASN A 402 2.80 -26.17 47.22
N ARG A 403 2.40 -25.87 48.45
CA ARG A 403 3.26 -25.17 49.41
C ARG A 403 4.49 -25.98 49.76
N ARG A 404 4.36 -27.30 49.91
CA ARG A 404 5.50 -28.21 50.17
C ARG A 404 6.41 -28.33 48.96
N LEU A 405 5.85 -28.49 47.76
CA LEU A 405 6.64 -28.51 46.52
C LEU A 405 7.46 -27.23 46.36
N ILE A 406 6.85 -26.05 46.57
CA ILE A 406 7.58 -24.77 46.54
C ILE A 406 8.65 -24.71 47.64
N ARG A 407 8.36 -25.24 48.84
CA ARG A 407 9.29 -25.26 49.98
C ARG A 407 10.55 -26.07 49.66
N GLU A 408 10.39 -27.21 49.00
CA GLU A 408 11.49 -28.12 48.67
C GLU A 408 12.09 -27.90 47.26
N GLY A 409 11.52 -26.97 46.48
CA GLY A 409 12.03 -26.63 45.15
C GLY A 409 11.59 -27.59 44.04
N GLY A 410 10.46 -28.28 44.22
CA GLY A 410 9.87 -29.16 43.21
C GLY A 410 9.51 -28.41 41.93
N LYS A 411 9.94 -28.98 40.81
CA LYS A 411 9.75 -28.51 39.45
C LYS A 411 8.44 -29.07 38.87
N SER A 412 8.02 -28.51 37.75
CA SER A 412 6.78 -28.88 37.05
C SER A 412 7.03 -28.89 35.54
N GLY A 413 6.24 -29.66 34.80
CA GLY A 413 6.20 -29.64 33.35
C GLY A 413 4.98 -30.38 32.80
N SER A 414 5.11 -31.02 31.64
CA SER A 414 3.97 -31.63 30.91
C SER A 414 3.39 -32.86 31.62
N LEU A 415 4.25 -33.61 32.32
CA LEU A 415 3.90 -34.61 33.32
C LEU A 415 4.51 -34.22 34.67
N GLN A 416 3.71 -34.29 35.73
CA GLN A 416 4.18 -34.14 37.11
C GLN A 416 3.35 -35.03 38.04
N PHE A 417 4.01 -35.80 38.88
CA PHE A 417 3.42 -36.66 39.90
C PHE A 417 3.98 -36.25 41.25
N SER A 418 3.12 -35.94 42.19
CA SER A 418 3.54 -35.45 43.50
C SER A 418 2.81 -36.19 44.61
N LEU A 419 3.54 -36.50 45.67
CA LEU A 419 3.06 -37.27 46.82
C LEU A 419 3.29 -36.44 48.09
N MET A 420 2.33 -36.42 49.02
CA MET A 420 2.54 -35.90 50.37
C MET A 420 1.87 -36.75 51.44
N TRP A 421 2.44 -36.75 52.65
CA TRP A 421 1.90 -37.41 53.84
C TRP A 421 2.26 -36.64 55.11
N ASN A 422 1.77 -37.05 56.28
CA ASN A 422 1.83 -36.24 57.50
C ASN A 422 2.47 -36.95 58.71
N ASN A 423 3.51 -37.74 58.46
CA ASN A 423 4.23 -38.48 59.51
C ASN A 423 5.69 -38.76 59.06
N TYR A 424 6.49 -39.44 59.88
CA TYR A 424 7.90 -39.71 59.60
C TYR A 424 8.16 -41.03 58.85
N ASN A 425 7.13 -41.74 58.39
CA ASN A 425 7.35 -42.95 57.59
C ASN A 425 8.01 -42.57 56.25
N ASP A 426 8.72 -43.53 55.68
CA ASP A 426 9.36 -43.42 54.37
C ASP A 426 8.41 -43.95 53.31
N ILE A 427 7.87 -43.06 52.48
CA ILE A 427 6.90 -43.40 51.43
C ILE A 427 7.48 -42.96 50.10
N ASP A 428 7.85 -43.93 49.27
CA ASP A 428 8.44 -43.70 47.96
C ASP A 428 7.35 -43.48 46.90
N LEU A 429 7.56 -42.47 46.04
CA LEU A 429 6.86 -42.29 44.78
C LEU A 429 7.63 -43.00 43.65
N HIS A 430 6.91 -43.86 42.92
CA HIS A 430 7.45 -44.59 41.79
C HIS A 430 6.69 -44.26 40.51
N CYS A 431 7.42 -44.20 39.40
CA CYS A 431 6.84 -44.16 38.06
C CYS A 431 7.61 -45.07 37.11
N ILE A 432 6.93 -45.99 36.42
CA ILE A 432 7.49 -46.70 35.27
C ILE A 432 7.08 -45.95 34.01
N ASP A 433 8.06 -45.52 33.23
CA ASP A 433 7.86 -44.81 31.97
C ASP A 433 7.58 -45.79 30.80
N PRO A 434 7.22 -45.27 29.61
CA PRO A 434 6.94 -46.10 28.42
C PRO A 434 8.10 -46.97 27.94
N ASN A 435 9.33 -46.59 28.26
CA ASN A 435 10.53 -47.35 27.93
C ASN A 435 10.77 -48.49 28.93
N GLY A 436 9.92 -48.60 29.96
CA GLY A 436 10.01 -49.60 31.02
C GLY A 436 11.04 -49.23 32.09
N GLU A 437 11.53 -47.99 32.11
CA GLU A 437 12.43 -47.50 33.14
C GLU A 437 11.64 -47.03 34.36
N GLU A 438 12.06 -47.46 35.54
CA GLU A 438 11.44 -47.08 36.81
C GLU A 438 12.19 -45.90 37.43
N ILE A 439 11.47 -44.82 37.72
CA ILE A 439 11.94 -43.64 38.43
C ILE A 439 11.46 -43.71 39.88
N PHE A 440 12.41 -43.73 40.81
CA PHE A 440 12.18 -43.79 42.26
C PHE A 440 13.50 -43.46 42.99
N PHE A 441 13.52 -43.51 44.32
CA PHE A 441 14.71 -43.23 45.14
C PHE A 441 16.02 -43.87 44.60
N GLY A 442 15.98 -45.14 44.23
CA GLY A 442 17.13 -45.90 43.72
C GLY A 442 17.55 -45.58 42.28
N ASN A 443 16.68 -44.90 41.52
CA ASN A 443 16.93 -44.43 40.16
C ASN A 443 16.20 -43.11 39.88
N LYS A 444 16.83 -41.99 40.27
CA LYS A 444 16.17 -40.66 40.24
C LYS A 444 16.06 -40.03 38.86
N TYR A 445 16.72 -40.59 37.84
CA TYR A 445 16.77 -40.03 36.50
C TYR A 445 16.54 -41.13 35.46
N ALA A 446 15.53 -40.97 34.61
CA ALA A 446 15.31 -41.82 33.44
C ALA A 446 15.96 -41.24 32.18
N PHE A 447 16.25 -42.09 31.21
CA PHE A 447 16.71 -41.69 29.87
C PHE A 447 15.63 -40.88 29.11
N SER A 448 14.37 -41.08 29.47
CA SER A 448 13.22 -40.29 29.01
C SER A 448 13.15 -38.86 29.56
N GLN A 449 14.18 -38.39 30.26
CA GLN A 449 14.26 -37.08 30.90
C GLN A 449 13.36 -36.91 32.13
N GLY A 450 12.74 -37.98 32.61
CA GLY A 450 11.99 -37.97 33.87
C GLY A 450 12.95 -37.88 35.06
N GLU A 451 12.62 -37.02 36.02
CA GLU A 451 13.44 -36.76 37.21
C GLU A 451 12.57 -36.84 38.48
N LEU A 452 13.01 -37.64 39.47
CA LEU A 452 12.59 -37.50 40.87
C LEU A 452 13.41 -36.38 41.49
N ASP A 453 12.87 -35.16 41.48
CA ASP A 453 13.59 -33.95 41.88
C ASP A 453 13.39 -33.59 43.36
N VAL A 454 12.32 -34.09 43.98
CA VAL A 454 12.09 -33.99 45.43
C VAL A 454 11.79 -35.37 45.99
N ASP A 455 12.51 -35.70 47.06
CA ASP A 455 12.49 -36.98 47.75
C ASP A 455 12.81 -36.72 49.23
N MET A 456 11.97 -37.18 50.15
CA MET A 456 11.98 -36.77 51.56
C MET A 456 11.72 -37.93 52.52
N ASN A 457 12.34 -37.85 53.70
CA ASN A 457 12.30 -38.83 54.80
C ASN A 457 13.16 -40.10 54.63
N VAL A 458 14.12 -40.12 53.70
CA VAL A 458 14.98 -41.27 53.35
C VAL A 458 15.74 -41.91 54.53
N GLU A 459 16.38 -41.12 55.42
CA GLU A 459 17.30 -41.66 56.45
C GLU A 459 16.72 -41.68 57.89
N SER A 460 15.43 -41.32 58.05
CA SER A 460 14.61 -41.17 59.26
C SER A 460 14.53 -39.77 59.93
N TYR A 461 13.30 -39.38 60.32
CA TYR A 461 12.93 -38.16 61.09
C TYR A 461 13.19 -36.80 60.43
N GLU A 462 13.02 -36.67 59.11
CA GLU A 462 13.37 -35.43 58.40
C GLU A 462 12.23 -34.39 58.47
N SER A 463 10.97 -34.79 58.27
CA SER A 463 9.82 -33.89 58.28
C SER A 463 8.51 -34.61 58.64
N LEU A 464 7.61 -33.92 59.35
CA LEU A 464 6.21 -34.33 59.51
C LEU A 464 5.32 -33.83 58.37
N GLU A 465 5.88 -33.04 57.45
CA GLU A 465 5.22 -32.53 56.26
C GLU A 465 6.00 -32.92 54.99
N PRO A 466 6.34 -34.20 54.79
CA PRO A 466 7.09 -34.67 53.62
C PRO A 466 6.31 -34.48 52.31
N VAL A 467 7.09 -34.41 51.22
CA VAL A 467 6.62 -34.35 49.84
C VAL A 467 7.63 -35.03 48.91
N GLU A 468 7.15 -35.68 47.86
CA GLU A 468 7.97 -36.15 46.74
C GLU A 468 7.41 -35.66 45.41
N ASN A 469 8.26 -35.59 44.40
CA ASN A 469 7.90 -35.10 43.08
C ASN A 469 8.71 -35.79 41.98
N ILE A 470 8.00 -36.36 41.01
CA ILE A 470 8.54 -36.80 39.72
C ILE A 470 7.98 -35.87 38.66
N TYR A 471 8.80 -35.35 37.76
CA TYR A 471 8.31 -34.56 36.63
C TYR A 471 9.12 -34.81 35.35
N TRP A 472 8.53 -34.42 34.23
CA TRP A 472 9.21 -34.23 32.95
C TRP A 472 9.12 -32.77 32.55
N PRO A 473 10.20 -32.18 32.00
CA PRO A 473 10.14 -30.85 31.39
C PRO A 473 9.10 -30.78 30.25
N GLU A 474 8.63 -29.57 29.94
CA GLU A 474 7.60 -29.36 28.91
C GLU A 474 7.99 -29.98 27.56
N ASN A 475 7.08 -30.79 27.00
CA ASN A 475 7.25 -31.52 25.75
C ASN A 475 8.36 -32.58 25.72
N GLU A 476 8.94 -32.96 26.86
CA GLU A 476 10.03 -33.96 26.90
C GLU A 476 9.57 -35.36 27.34
N ALA A 477 8.36 -35.50 27.87
CA ALA A 477 7.80 -36.79 28.24
C ALA A 477 7.54 -37.69 27.01
N PRO A 478 8.07 -38.91 26.95
CA PRO A 478 7.82 -39.83 25.83
C PRO A 478 6.36 -40.28 25.80
N VAL A 479 5.86 -40.52 24.59
CA VAL A 479 4.53 -41.09 24.35
C VAL A 479 4.51 -42.57 24.76
N GLY A 480 3.41 -43.01 25.38
CA GLY A 480 3.18 -44.42 25.73
C GLY A 480 2.55 -44.61 27.11
N VAL A 481 2.64 -45.84 27.65
CA VAL A 481 1.99 -46.19 28.92
C VAL A 481 2.90 -45.85 30.11
N TYR A 482 2.36 -45.05 31.03
CA TYR A 482 2.97 -44.75 32.33
C TYR A 482 2.24 -45.52 33.43
N ARG A 483 2.99 -45.98 34.43
CA ARG A 483 2.44 -46.59 35.65
C ARG A 483 2.99 -45.89 36.88
N VAL A 484 2.14 -45.18 37.61
CA VAL A 484 2.48 -44.47 38.85
C VAL A 484 1.95 -45.25 40.05
N PHE A 485 2.82 -45.47 41.02
CA PHE A 485 2.48 -46.17 42.25
C PHE A 485 3.26 -45.59 43.44
N VAL A 486 2.75 -45.83 44.64
CA VAL A 486 3.38 -45.40 45.88
C VAL A 486 3.67 -46.62 46.73
N HIS A 487 4.79 -46.59 47.45
CA HIS A 487 5.26 -47.71 48.24
C HIS A 487 5.64 -47.26 49.64
N HIS A 488 5.05 -47.90 50.66
CA HIS A 488 5.44 -47.69 52.05
C HIS A 488 6.72 -48.47 52.33
N TYR A 489 7.85 -47.82 52.06
CA TYR A 489 9.17 -48.45 52.05
C TYR A 489 9.67 -48.81 53.45
N GLN A 490 9.46 -47.91 54.42
CA GLN A 490 9.91 -48.15 55.79
C GLN A 490 9.06 -47.42 56.84
N ASN A 491 8.55 -48.18 57.83
CA ASN A 491 8.09 -47.61 59.09
C ASN A 491 9.29 -47.33 60.03
N HIS A 492 9.54 -46.06 60.34
CA HIS A 492 10.67 -45.63 61.20
C HIS A 492 10.49 -45.90 62.71
N GLN A 493 9.40 -46.58 63.10
CA GLN A 493 9.10 -47.03 64.46
C GLN A 493 9.10 -45.93 65.52
N CYS A 494 8.71 -44.72 65.14
CA CYS A 494 8.76 -43.52 65.99
C CYS A 494 7.54 -43.29 66.89
N GLY A 495 6.74 -44.32 67.15
CA GLY A 495 5.53 -44.22 67.98
C GLY A 495 4.39 -43.49 67.26
N TYR A 496 3.79 -42.47 67.91
CA TYR A 496 2.60 -41.77 67.38
C TYR A 496 2.85 -41.12 66.00
N ASN A 497 4.08 -40.71 65.72
CA ASN A 497 4.44 -40.01 64.48
C ASN A 497 4.83 -40.94 63.32
N CYS A 498 4.61 -42.26 63.44
CA CYS A 498 4.88 -43.28 62.42
C CYS A 498 3.73 -44.31 62.38
N GLN A 499 2.50 -43.87 62.70
CA GLN A 499 1.34 -44.75 62.76
C GLN A 499 0.89 -45.18 61.36
N ASP A 500 0.56 -46.47 61.24
CA ASP A 500 -0.08 -47.04 60.07
C ASP A 500 -1.59 -47.31 60.34
N PRO A 501 -2.47 -47.13 59.34
CA PRO A 501 -2.12 -46.72 57.98
C PRO A 501 -1.66 -45.26 57.92
N THR A 502 -0.69 -44.99 57.06
CA THR A 502 -0.23 -43.64 56.72
C THR A 502 -1.12 -43.13 55.60
N PRO A 503 -1.97 -42.11 55.85
CA PRO A 503 -2.77 -41.50 54.80
C PRO A 503 -1.86 -40.68 53.89
N VAL A 504 -1.89 -40.99 52.60
CA VAL A 504 -1.13 -40.31 51.57
C VAL A 504 -2.05 -39.63 50.57
N PHE A 505 -1.61 -38.48 50.08
CA PHE A 505 -2.26 -37.72 49.03
C PHE A 505 -1.34 -37.69 47.81
N VAL A 506 -1.85 -38.14 46.67
CA VAL A 506 -1.11 -38.17 45.41
C VAL A 506 -1.83 -37.30 44.38
N SER A 507 -1.09 -36.42 43.73
CA SER A 507 -1.58 -35.56 42.66
C SER A 507 -0.83 -35.89 41.37
N LEU A 508 -1.57 -36.17 40.31
CA LEU A 508 -1.04 -36.41 38.97
C LEU A 508 -1.48 -35.27 38.06
N LYS A 509 -0.53 -34.47 37.58
CA LYS A 509 -0.69 -33.49 36.51
C LYS A 509 -0.28 -34.14 35.19
N ILE A 510 -1.25 -34.33 34.30
CA ILE A 510 -1.07 -34.94 32.97
C ILE A 510 -1.63 -33.96 31.94
N ASN A 511 -0.80 -33.38 31.07
CA ASN A 511 -1.21 -32.36 30.08
C ASN A 511 -2.04 -31.22 30.70
N GLY A 512 -1.59 -30.69 31.85
CA GLY A 512 -2.27 -29.61 32.56
C GLY A 512 -3.52 -30.01 33.37
N LYS A 513 -4.06 -31.23 33.20
CA LYS A 513 -5.16 -31.77 34.01
C LYS A 513 -4.62 -32.39 35.30
N VAL A 514 -5.20 -32.04 36.44
CA VAL A 514 -4.82 -32.57 37.75
C VAL A 514 -5.84 -33.60 38.23
N GLU A 515 -5.37 -34.79 38.59
CA GLU A 515 -6.15 -35.84 39.23
C GLU A 515 -5.57 -36.17 40.61
N ASN A 516 -6.42 -36.22 41.63
CA ASN A 516 -6.00 -36.38 43.02
C ASN A 516 -6.53 -37.69 43.60
N PHE A 517 -5.69 -38.36 44.38
CA PHE A 517 -5.96 -39.65 45.00
C PHE A 517 -5.60 -39.59 46.47
N GLN A 518 -6.43 -40.22 47.31
CA GLN A 518 -6.16 -40.40 48.73
C GLN A 518 -6.15 -41.89 49.04
N VAL A 519 -5.05 -42.36 49.62
CA VAL A 519 -4.79 -43.78 49.88
C VAL A 519 -4.26 -43.92 51.29
N ASP A 520 -4.72 -44.95 51.99
CA ASP A 520 -4.18 -45.36 53.30
C ASP A 520 -3.17 -46.49 53.06
N LEU A 521 -1.90 -46.29 53.41
CA LEU A 521 -0.82 -47.28 53.22
C LEU A 521 -0.39 -47.92 54.54
N TYR A 522 -0.29 -49.24 54.59
CA TYR A 522 0.36 -49.97 55.70
C TYR A 522 1.81 -50.31 55.36
N ASN A 523 2.64 -50.62 56.37
CA ASN A 523 4.03 -51.00 56.16
C ASN A 523 4.19 -52.17 55.15
N ASP A 524 5.10 -52.01 54.19
CA ASP A 524 5.34 -52.88 53.03
C ASP A 524 4.21 -52.89 51.97
N ASP A 525 3.22 -52.00 52.03
CA ASP A 525 2.19 -51.87 50.98
C ASP A 525 2.73 -51.08 49.78
N ALA A 526 2.56 -51.63 48.58
CA ALA A 526 2.69 -50.90 47.32
C ALA A 526 1.32 -50.80 46.63
N VAL A 527 0.88 -49.58 46.32
CA VAL A 527 -0.43 -49.34 45.69
C VAL A 527 -0.24 -48.61 44.38
N ILE A 528 -0.72 -49.23 43.29
CA ILE A 528 -0.82 -48.56 42.00
C ILE A 528 -1.87 -47.46 42.09
N ILE A 529 -1.44 -46.23 41.86
CA ILE A 529 -2.31 -45.06 41.84
C ILE A 529 -3.03 -44.98 40.51
N LYS A 530 -2.27 -45.05 39.41
CA LYS A 530 -2.83 -44.97 38.06
C LYS A 530 -1.87 -45.57 37.03
N GLU A 531 -2.45 -46.30 36.08
CA GLU A 531 -1.81 -46.63 34.81
C GLU A 531 -2.57 -45.88 33.71
N PHE A 532 -1.85 -45.20 32.83
CA PHE A 532 -2.46 -44.42 31.76
C PHE A 532 -1.57 -44.33 30.53
N TYR A 533 -2.17 -44.15 29.36
CA TYR A 533 -1.46 -43.84 28.13
C TYR A 533 -1.32 -42.31 28.01
N TYR A 534 -0.11 -41.84 27.76
CA TYR A 534 0.25 -40.44 27.56
C TYR A 534 0.64 -40.23 26.10
N GLY A 535 0.09 -39.21 25.44
CA GLY A 535 0.36 -38.92 24.03
C GLY A 535 -0.48 -39.67 23.01
N GLY A 536 -1.70 -40.08 23.36
CA GLY A 536 -2.66 -40.60 22.37
C GLY A 536 -3.27 -39.47 21.52
N PRO A 537 -3.87 -39.76 20.36
CA PRO A 537 -4.76 -38.81 19.72
C PRO A 537 -5.78 -38.40 20.77
N GLU A 538 -5.98 -37.09 20.93
CA GLU A 538 -7.11 -36.61 21.69
C GLU A 538 -8.35 -37.38 21.24
N THR A 539 -9.08 -37.91 22.21
CA THR A 539 -10.33 -38.59 21.92
C THR A 539 -11.19 -37.61 21.13
N PRO A 540 -11.67 -37.97 19.91
CA PRO A 540 -12.55 -37.11 19.17
C PRO A 540 -13.72 -36.68 20.07
N ILE A 541 -14.09 -35.40 19.96
CA ILE A 541 -15.10 -34.67 20.76
C ILE A 541 -16.48 -35.35 20.81
N ASP A 542 -16.71 -36.37 19.98
CA ASP A 542 -18.00 -37.04 19.80
C ASP A 542 -18.50 -37.88 20.99
N ASP A 543 -17.67 -38.15 22.00
CA ASP A 543 -18.08 -38.99 23.14
C ASP A 543 -18.60 -38.20 24.37
N ILE A 544 -18.68 -36.85 24.30
CA ILE A 544 -19.37 -36.08 25.34
C ILE A 544 -20.88 -36.27 25.21
N VAL A 545 -21.42 -37.17 26.03
CA VAL A 545 -22.87 -37.34 26.18
C VAL A 545 -23.43 -36.15 26.96
N TYR A 546 -23.99 -35.18 26.24
CA TYR A 546 -24.67 -34.03 26.85
C TYR A 546 -26.00 -34.45 27.51
N ASN A 547 -26.26 -33.88 28.68
CA ASN A 547 -27.57 -33.99 29.32
C ASN A 547 -28.55 -33.02 28.64
N LEU A 548 -29.45 -33.55 27.82
CA LEU A 548 -30.40 -32.73 27.04
C LEU A 548 -31.28 -31.83 27.91
N ASN A 549 -31.65 -32.26 29.12
CA ASN A 549 -32.46 -31.43 30.02
C ASN A 549 -31.67 -30.21 30.52
N GLU A 550 -30.38 -30.39 30.82
CA GLU A 550 -29.52 -29.29 31.26
C GLU A 550 -29.25 -28.30 30.14
N LEU A 551 -29.07 -28.77 28.90
CA LEU A 551 -28.99 -27.91 27.71
C LEU A 551 -30.28 -27.09 27.53
N GLN A 552 -31.44 -27.70 27.69
CA GLN A 552 -32.73 -27.00 27.61
C GLN A 552 -32.90 -25.94 28.71
N GLU A 553 -32.48 -26.21 29.94
CA GLU A 553 -32.51 -25.20 31.00
C GLU A 553 -31.53 -24.04 30.72
N PHE A 554 -30.35 -24.34 30.19
CA PHE A 554 -29.39 -23.32 29.78
C PHE A 554 -29.93 -22.42 28.66
N LEU A 555 -30.52 -23.00 27.62
CA LEU A 555 -31.12 -22.26 26.51
C LEU A 555 -32.26 -21.32 26.92
N LYS A 556 -32.88 -21.51 28.08
CA LYS A 556 -33.91 -20.59 28.62
C LYS A 556 -33.32 -19.31 29.21
N VAL A 557 -32.08 -19.37 29.70
CA VAL A 557 -31.42 -18.23 30.37
C VAL A 557 -30.30 -17.63 29.54
N SER A 558 -29.76 -18.39 28.57
CA SER A 558 -28.69 -17.97 27.69
C SER A 558 -29.17 -16.91 26.69
N PRO A 559 -28.41 -15.83 26.48
CA PRO A 559 -28.71 -14.88 25.41
C PRO A 559 -28.45 -15.52 24.03
N PRO A 560 -28.87 -14.86 22.93
CA PRO A 560 -28.59 -15.31 21.58
C PRO A 560 -27.11 -15.05 21.20
N ASN A 561 -26.20 -15.69 21.92
CA ASN A 561 -24.76 -15.72 21.69
C ASN A 561 -24.32 -17.11 21.20
N ASP A 562 -23.04 -17.25 20.87
CA ASP A 562 -22.55 -18.46 20.19
C ASP A 562 -22.63 -19.69 21.10
N MET A 563 -22.36 -19.58 22.41
CA MET A 563 -22.57 -20.69 23.35
C MET A 563 -24.02 -21.16 23.41
N GLY A 564 -24.96 -20.22 23.36
CA GLY A 564 -26.38 -20.54 23.23
C GLY A 564 -26.70 -21.27 21.93
N PHE A 565 -26.13 -20.83 20.82
CA PHE A 565 -26.29 -21.50 19.53
C PHE A 565 -25.64 -22.90 19.51
N LEU A 566 -24.45 -23.08 20.08
CA LEU A 566 -23.81 -24.39 20.21
C LEU A 566 -24.67 -25.32 21.08
N ALA A 567 -25.21 -24.84 22.20
CA ALA A 567 -26.11 -25.64 23.03
C ALA A 567 -27.33 -26.14 22.23
N LEU A 568 -27.85 -25.30 21.33
CA LEU A 568 -28.92 -25.69 20.41
C LEU A 568 -28.44 -26.75 19.40
N GLN A 569 -27.25 -26.59 18.80
CA GLN A 569 -26.66 -27.59 17.90
C GLN A 569 -26.48 -28.95 18.61
N LYS A 570 -25.94 -28.96 19.84
CA LYS A 570 -25.80 -30.18 20.65
C LYS A 570 -27.16 -30.78 21.06
N LEU A 571 -28.19 -29.96 21.28
CA LEU A 571 -29.54 -30.43 21.56
C LEU A 571 -30.17 -31.15 20.36
N ILE A 572 -29.89 -30.71 19.13
CA ILE A 572 -30.45 -31.29 17.91
C ILE A 572 -29.60 -32.42 17.30
N SER A 573 -28.31 -32.52 17.65
CA SER A 573 -27.32 -33.41 17.01
C SER A 573 -27.80 -34.85 16.79
N LYS A 574 -28.32 -35.49 17.84
CA LYS A 574 -28.85 -36.86 17.75
C LYS A 574 -29.97 -37.02 16.72
N ASN A 575 -30.82 -36.00 16.54
CA ASN A 575 -31.88 -36.04 15.54
C ASN A 575 -31.32 -35.76 14.14
N VAL A 576 -30.27 -34.94 14.01
CA VAL A 576 -29.55 -34.72 12.75
C VAL A 576 -28.91 -36.02 12.26
N ASP A 577 -28.15 -36.73 13.11
CA ASP A 577 -27.53 -38.03 12.77
C ASP A 577 -28.54 -39.08 12.32
N LEU A 578 -29.70 -39.10 12.97
CA LEU A 578 -30.79 -40.02 12.66
C LEU A 578 -31.64 -39.55 11.47
N ASN A 579 -31.29 -38.44 10.82
CA ASN A 579 -32.04 -37.80 9.74
C ASN A 579 -33.51 -37.51 10.10
N GLN A 580 -33.78 -37.20 11.38
CA GLN A 580 -35.13 -36.92 11.92
C GLN A 580 -35.47 -35.42 11.79
N TRP A 581 -35.48 -34.92 10.54
CA TRP A 581 -35.59 -33.50 10.22
C TRP A 581 -36.85 -32.82 10.79
N ASP A 582 -38.01 -33.50 10.82
CA ASP A 582 -39.23 -32.95 11.43
C ASP A 582 -39.04 -32.63 12.93
N ARG A 583 -38.25 -33.44 13.64
CA ARG A 583 -37.94 -33.21 15.06
C ARG A 583 -36.92 -32.10 15.23
N VAL A 584 -35.91 -32.06 14.38
CA VAL A 584 -34.92 -30.97 14.35
C VAL A 584 -35.64 -29.64 14.16
N GLU A 585 -36.54 -29.55 13.17
CA GLU A 585 -37.31 -28.34 12.92
C GLU A 585 -38.20 -27.97 14.11
N ALA A 586 -38.87 -28.94 14.73
CA ALA A 586 -39.71 -28.70 15.90
C ALA A 586 -38.92 -28.10 17.08
N ILE A 587 -37.71 -28.61 17.34
CA ILE A 587 -36.83 -28.10 18.40
C ILE A 587 -36.37 -26.68 18.05
N ILE A 588 -35.88 -26.43 16.84
CA ILE A 588 -35.44 -25.08 16.41
C ILE A 588 -36.59 -24.07 16.53
N ASN A 589 -37.80 -24.46 16.12
CA ASN A 589 -38.97 -23.59 16.19
C ASN A 589 -39.35 -23.19 17.63
N GLU A 590 -39.04 -24.01 18.65
CA GLU A 590 -39.24 -23.69 20.06
C GLU A 590 -38.41 -22.46 20.51
N TYR A 591 -37.20 -22.32 19.97
CA TYR A 591 -36.25 -21.26 20.36
C TYR A 591 -36.25 -20.05 19.42
N SER A 592 -37.13 -20.01 18.42
CA SER A 592 -37.15 -18.95 17.39
C SER A 592 -37.33 -17.55 17.97
N GLN A 593 -38.17 -17.38 18.99
CA GLN A 593 -38.40 -16.05 19.58
C GLN A 593 -37.14 -15.49 20.27
N THR A 594 -36.34 -16.36 20.89
CA THR A 594 -35.14 -15.99 21.64
C THR A 594 -33.93 -15.82 20.73
N TYR A 595 -33.73 -16.75 19.79
CA TYR A 595 -32.52 -16.84 18.98
C TYR A 595 -32.62 -16.26 17.56
N GLN A 596 -33.76 -15.74 17.11
CA GLN A 596 -33.90 -15.11 15.78
C GLN A 596 -32.92 -13.96 15.49
N MET A 597 -32.36 -13.32 16.53
CA MET A 597 -31.37 -12.24 16.39
C MET A 597 -29.94 -12.76 16.23
N HIS A 598 -29.68 -14.04 16.52
CA HIS A 598 -28.38 -14.65 16.33
C HIS A 598 -28.11 -14.81 14.83
N PRO A 599 -26.92 -14.41 14.32
CA PRO A 599 -26.64 -14.34 12.88
C PRO A 599 -26.94 -15.63 12.11
N TRP A 600 -26.65 -16.79 12.69
CA TRP A 600 -26.79 -18.09 12.00
C TRP A 600 -28.09 -18.84 12.30
N PHE A 601 -28.91 -18.37 13.23
CA PHE A 601 -30.11 -19.11 13.62
C PHE A 601 -31.11 -19.22 12.47
N THR A 602 -31.30 -18.12 11.73
CA THR A 602 -32.18 -18.09 10.55
C THR A 602 -31.64 -18.96 9.42
N ASP A 603 -30.32 -19.07 9.30
CA ASP A 603 -29.67 -19.89 8.29
C ASP A 603 -29.87 -21.38 8.60
N LEU A 604 -29.63 -21.80 9.85
CA LEU A 604 -29.91 -23.17 10.32
C LEU A 604 -31.40 -23.53 10.16
N GLN A 605 -32.30 -22.61 10.54
CA GLN A 605 -33.74 -22.83 10.36
C GLN A 605 -34.12 -22.98 8.88
N SER A 606 -33.51 -22.20 7.99
CA SER A 606 -33.73 -22.29 6.55
C SER A 606 -33.18 -23.60 5.99
N LEU A 607 -31.98 -23.99 6.41
CA LEU A 607 -31.29 -25.23 6.02
C LEU A 607 -32.12 -26.47 6.37
N VAL A 608 -32.65 -26.55 7.58
CA VAL A 608 -33.47 -27.69 8.03
C VAL A 608 -34.78 -27.80 7.24
N ARG A 609 -35.41 -26.66 6.91
CA ARG A 609 -36.67 -26.59 6.15
C ARG A 609 -36.54 -26.98 4.68
N GLN A 610 -35.33 -26.93 4.11
CA GLN A 610 -35.15 -27.36 2.73
C GLN A 610 -35.50 -28.84 2.58
N PRO A 611 -36.17 -29.25 1.48
CA PRO A 611 -36.42 -30.66 1.23
C PRO A 611 -35.09 -31.40 1.04
N VAL A 612 -35.05 -32.68 1.43
CA VAL A 612 -33.84 -33.49 1.24
C VAL A 612 -33.52 -33.59 -0.26
N ASP A 613 -32.31 -33.20 -0.66
CA ASP A 613 -31.86 -33.33 -2.05
C ASP A 613 -31.36 -34.75 -2.33
N GLN A 614 -32.26 -35.60 -2.81
CA GLN A 614 -31.96 -36.99 -3.15
C GLN A 614 -30.95 -37.15 -4.29
N SER A 615 -30.59 -36.07 -4.99
CA SER A 615 -29.52 -36.15 -5.98
C SER A 615 -28.16 -36.28 -5.30
N ILE A 616 -27.93 -35.65 -4.15
CA ILE A 616 -26.65 -35.66 -3.42
C ILE A 616 -26.43 -37.02 -2.77
N LYS A 617 -25.37 -37.74 -3.18
CA LYS A 617 -25.04 -39.06 -2.66
C LYS A 617 -23.54 -39.22 -2.45
N PRO A 618 -23.08 -39.23 -1.20
CA PRO A 618 -21.74 -39.69 -0.84
C PRO A 618 -21.52 -41.14 -1.25
N ILE A 619 -20.39 -41.44 -1.89
CA ILE A 619 -19.98 -42.76 -2.34
C ILE A 619 -18.54 -43.01 -1.87
N PRO A 620 -18.26 -44.04 -1.06
CA PRO A 620 -16.90 -44.35 -0.66
C PRO A 620 -16.06 -44.80 -1.85
N LEU A 621 -14.80 -44.37 -1.92
CA LEU A 621 -13.84 -44.78 -2.94
C LEU A 621 -13.23 -46.14 -2.58
N SER A 622 -14.05 -47.19 -2.51
CA SER A 622 -13.66 -48.50 -1.92
C SER A 622 -12.47 -49.23 -2.56
N ARG A 623 -11.97 -48.79 -3.72
CA ARG A 623 -10.73 -49.32 -4.33
C ARG A 623 -9.47 -48.54 -3.93
N VAL A 624 -9.67 -47.32 -3.47
CA VAL A 624 -8.64 -46.40 -2.99
C VAL A 624 -8.46 -46.58 -1.49
N ASN A 625 -9.57 -46.65 -0.76
CA ASN A 625 -9.54 -46.78 0.69
C ASN A 625 -8.95 -48.12 1.12
N SER A 626 -8.15 -48.08 2.20
CA SER A 626 -7.65 -49.28 2.84
C SER A 626 -8.67 -49.85 3.83
N GLU A 627 -8.40 -51.04 4.37
CA GLU A 627 -9.35 -51.70 5.29
C GLU A 627 -9.29 -51.10 6.72
N TYR A 628 -8.12 -50.58 7.12
CA TYR A 628 -7.85 -50.16 8.51
C TYR A 628 -7.03 -48.86 8.62
N GLY A 629 -6.50 -48.35 7.51
CA GLY A 629 -5.72 -47.11 7.50
C GLY A 629 -6.59 -45.87 7.37
N ASP A 630 -5.96 -44.72 7.53
CA ASP A 630 -6.57 -43.41 7.33
C ASP A 630 -6.18 -42.86 5.96
N GLU A 631 -7.16 -42.43 5.17
CA GLU A 631 -6.97 -41.72 3.91
C GLU A 631 -7.62 -40.33 3.94
N TYR A 632 -6.80 -39.29 3.78
CA TYR A 632 -7.25 -37.90 3.85
C TYR A 632 -6.42 -36.96 2.97
N ALA A 633 -6.76 -35.66 3.00
CA ALA A 633 -6.18 -34.62 2.14
C ALA A 633 -6.13 -35.00 0.65
N PRO A 634 -7.28 -35.29 0.01
CA PRO A 634 -7.30 -35.61 -1.41
C PRO A 634 -6.88 -34.40 -2.26
N VAL A 635 -6.21 -34.68 -3.36
CA VAL A 635 -5.81 -33.72 -4.41
C VAL A 635 -6.10 -34.36 -5.77
N LEU A 636 -7.07 -33.80 -6.49
CA LEU A 636 -7.48 -34.25 -7.82
C LEU A 636 -6.71 -33.46 -8.90
N THR A 637 -6.15 -34.15 -9.90
CA THR A 637 -5.58 -33.44 -11.06
C THR A 637 -6.67 -32.79 -11.89
N ALA A 638 -6.39 -31.65 -12.52
CA ALA A 638 -7.39 -30.88 -13.24
C ALA A 638 -8.00 -31.65 -14.44
N ASP A 639 -7.27 -32.62 -15.00
CA ASP A 639 -7.78 -33.54 -16.04
C ASP A 639 -8.65 -34.69 -15.50
N GLY A 640 -8.79 -34.80 -14.18
CA GLY A 640 -9.55 -35.84 -13.48
C GLY A 640 -8.94 -37.24 -13.54
N LYS A 641 -7.70 -37.41 -14.03
CA LYS A 641 -7.11 -38.73 -14.28
C LYS A 641 -6.32 -39.30 -13.09
N ARG A 642 -5.90 -38.47 -12.13
CA ARG A 642 -5.12 -38.89 -10.97
C ARG A 642 -5.67 -38.27 -9.68
N LEU A 643 -5.63 -39.06 -8.61
CA LEU A 643 -5.94 -38.66 -7.26
C LEU A 643 -4.71 -38.92 -6.40
N LEU A 644 -4.18 -37.86 -5.79
CA LEU A 644 -3.15 -37.94 -4.79
C LEU A 644 -3.80 -37.76 -3.41
N PHE A 645 -3.33 -38.47 -2.40
CA PHE A 645 -3.85 -38.34 -1.05
C PHE A 645 -2.81 -38.77 -0.02
N CYS A 646 -3.05 -38.39 1.23
CA CYS A 646 -2.26 -38.82 2.37
C CYS A 646 -2.81 -40.16 2.90
N GLY A 647 -1.93 -41.14 3.10
CA GLY A 647 -2.26 -42.42 3.72
C GLY A 647 -1.45 -42.64 4.99
N LYS A 648 -2.12 -43.07 6.06
CA LYS A 648 -1.52 -43.41 7.36
C LYS A 648 -2.01 -44.77 7.84
N ASN A 649 -1.20 -45.49 8.61
CA ASN A 649 -1.55 -46.81 9.17
C ASN A 649 -1.90 -47.86 8.09
N THR A 650 -1.36 -47.70 6.89
CA THR A 650 -1.51 -48.65 5.79
C THR A 650 -0.31 -49.59 5.73
N ALA A 651 -0.49 -50.80 5.20
CA ALA A 651 0.58 -51.78 5.07
C ALA A 651 1.72 -51.37 4.09
N LEU A 652 1.54 -50.27 3.36
CA LEU A 652 2.47 -49.76 2.36
C LEU A 652 3.25 -48.52 2.84
N ASN A 653 2.98 -48.01 4.05
CA ASN A 653 3.71 -46.87 4.60
C ASN A 653 5.21 -47.19 4.80
N LEU A 654 6.06 -46.17 4.72
CA LEU A 654 7.53 -46.31 4.78
C LEU A 654 8.07 -46.54 6.20
N GLY A 655 7.35 -46.10 7.23
CA GLY A 655 7.69 -46.26 8.64
C GLY A 655 6.47 -46.54 9.51
N GLU A 656 6.73 -46.92 10.77
CA GLU A 656 5.68 -47.05 11.79
C GLU A 656 5.25 -45.63 12.19
N ASP A 657 3.96 -45.31 11.99
CA ASP A 657 3.32 -44.00 12.21
C ASP A 657 3.55 -42.90 11.14
N ASP A 658 4.19 -43.21 10.00
CA ASP A 658 4.39 -42.26 8.90
C ASP A 658 3.09 -41.88 8.17
N GLU A 659 3.04 -40.63 7.71
CA GLU A 659 2.05 -40.14 6.74
C GLU A 659 2.73 -40.04 5.38
N ASP A 660 2.27 -40.83 4.41
CA ASP A 660 2.89 -40.95 3.09
C ASP A 660 1.94 -40.55 1.97
N VAL A 661 2.50 -40.16 0.81
CA VAL A 661 1.73 -39.76 -0.36
C VAL A 661 1.43 -40.96 -1.25
N PHE A 662 0.14 -41.22 -1.47
CA PHE A 662 -0.36 -42.25 -2.37
C PHE A 662 -0.97 -41.65 -3.63
N VAL A 663 -0.90 -42.39 -4.73
CA VAL A 663 -1.45 -41.99 -6.03
C VAL A 663 -2.34 -43.09 -6.59
N ALA A 664 -3.57 -42.73 -6.95
CA ALA A 664 -4.51 -43.59 -7.66
C ALA A 664 -4.80 -43.03 -9.07
N GLY A 665 -4.76 -43.89 -10.08
CA GLY A 665 -5.18 -43.54 -11.44
C GLY A 665 -6.67 -43.77 -11.67
N TYR A 666 -7.28 -43.01 -12.57
CA TYR A 666 -8.65 -43.21 -13.03
C TYR A 666 -8.68 -43.83 -14.43
N GLN A 667 -9.21 -45.05 -14.54
CA GLN A 667 -9.27 -45.79 -15.81
C GLN A 667 -10.55 -46.63 -15.88
N ASN A 668 -11.15 -46.73 -17.08
CA ASN A 668 -12.39 -47.49 -17.30
C ASN A 668 -13.53 -47.10 -16.33
N ASN A 669 -13.69 -45.79 -16.11
CA ASN A 669 -14.67 -45.19 -15.19
C ASN A 669 -14.54 -45.66 -13.73
N LYS A 670 -13.33 -46.02 -13.30
CA LYS A 670 -13.04 -46.48 -11.93
C LYS A 670 -11.68 -46.01 -11.47
N TRP A 671 -11.58 -45.65 -10.19
CA TRP A 671 -10.31 -45.54 -9.50
C TRP A 671 -9.62 -46.91 -9.43
N GLN A 672 -8.31 -46.91 -9.66
CA GLN A 672 -7.45 -48.06 -9.51
C GLN A 672 -6.90 -48.12 -8.09
N THR A 673 -6.35 -49.28 -7.73
CA THR A 673 -5.64 -49.45 -6.44
C THR A 673 -4.46 -48.48 -6.38
N PRO A 674 -4.31 -47.74 -5.27
CA PRO A 674 -3.28 -46.72 -5.14
C PRO A 674 -1.90 -47.35 -5.00
N THR A 675 -0.88 -46.58 -5.37
CA THR A 675 0.54 -46.91 -5.16
C THR A 675 1.22 -45.83 -4.33
N LEU A 676 2.09 -46.23 -3.41
CA LEU A 676 2.98 -45.33 -2.69
C LEU A 676 3.88 -44.55 -3.66
N SER A 677 3.99 -43.24 -3.46
CA SER A 677 4.92 -42.40 -4.20
C SER A 677 6.22 -42.19 -3.42
N ASN A 678 7.24 -43.01 -3.69
CA ASN A 678 8.54 -42.93 -3.01
C ASN A 678 9.25 -41.58 -3.15
N ASP A 679 9.04 -40.86 -4.25
CA ASP A 679 9.69 -39.54 -4.45
C ASP A 679 9.04 -38.42 -3.62
N LEU A 680 7.80 -38.66 -3.18
CA LEU A 680 6.97 -37.69 -2.44
C LEU A 680 6.90 -38.00 -0.95
N SER A 681 7.41 -39.15 -0.51
CA SER A 681 7.26 -39.64 0.86
C SER A 681 8.62 -40.01 1.46
N ALA A 682 8.81 -39.78 2.76
CA ALA A 682 10.05 -40.04 3.46
C ALA A 682 9.81 -40.79 4.78
N VAL A 683 10.82 -41.55 5.24
CA VAL A 683 10.74 -42.30 6.51
C VAL A 683 10.78 -41.35 7.70
N ASN A 684 9.96 -41.59 8.72
CA ASN A 684 9.79 -40.76 9.92
C ASN A 684 9.36 -39.32 9.57
N SER A 685 8.38 -39.19 8.68
CA SER A 685 7.93 -37.92 8.11
C SER A 685 6.40 -37.85 8.04
N ASN A 686 5.88 -36.62 8.05
CA ASN A 686 4.46 -36.34 7.88
C ASN A 686 4.23 -35.67 6.51
N ASP A 687 4.19 -36.49 5.45
CA ASP A 687 4.12 -36.04 4.06
C ASP A 687 2.69 -36.13 3.51
N ALA A 688 2.08 -34.97 3.25
CA ALA A 688 0.73 -34.91 2.65
C ALA A 688 0.69 -34.01 1.41
N PRO A 689 -0.01 -34.43 0.33
CA PRO A 689 -0.21 -33.57 -0.83
C PRO A 689 -1.25 -32.50 -0.49
N MET A 690 -0.94 -31.23 -0.74
CA MET A 690 -1.86 -30.11 -0.47
C MET A 690 -2.56 -29.64 -1.74
N ALA A 691 -1.76 -29.37 -2.78
CA ALA A 691 -2.23 -28.89 -4.07
C ALA A 691 -1.36 -29.42 -5.20
N ILE A 692 -1.92 -29.49 -6.41
CA ILE A 692 -1.16 -29.73 -7.63
C ILE A 692 -1.55 -28.67 -8.66
N SER A 693 -0.59 -28.19 -9.44
CA SER A 693 -0.86 -27.28 -10.56
C SER A 693 -1.78 -27.96 -11.59
N THR A 694 -2.49 -27.15 -12.37
CA THR A 694 -3.44 -27.62 -13.38
C THR A 694 -2.81 -28.52 -14.44
N ASP A 695 -1.53 -28.30 -14.75
CA ASP A 695 -0.73 -29.14 -15.64
C ASP A 695 -0.15 -30.40 -14.97
N GLY A 696 -0.28 -30.55 -13.65
CA GLY A 696 0.25 -31.69 -12.91
C GLY A 696 1.76 -31.67 -12.67
N ASN A 697 2.45 -30.56 -12.93
CA ASN A 697 3.92 -30.47 -12.90
C ASN A 697 4.51 -29.80 -11.66
N GLU A 698 3.73 -29.11 -10.84
CA GLU A 698 4.13 -28.52 -9.56
C GLU A 698 3.20 -29.04 -8.45
N LEU A 699 3.78 -29.63 -7.40
CA LEU A 699 3.04 -30.13 -6.24
C LEU A 699 3.39 -29.27 -5.02
N ILE A 700 2.38 -28.77 -4.32
CA ILE A 700 2.52 -28.22 -2.98
C ILE A 700 2.32 -29.34 -1.97
N GLN A 701 3.28 -29.48 -1.06
CA GLN A 701 3.35 -30.54 -0.07
C GLN A 701 3.44 -29.94 1.33
N PHE A 702 2.71 -30.54 2.26
CA PHE A 702 2.82 -30.24 3.69
C PHE A 702 4.04 -30.96 4.28
N TYR A 703 4.75 -30.29 5.18
CA TYR A 703 5.89 -30.83 5.90
C TYR A 703 6.03 -30.11 7.24
N GLU A 704 5.74 -30.79 8.36
CA GLU A 704 5.90 -30.29 9.74
C GLU A 704 5.30 -28.89 9.98
N GLY A 705 4.05 -28.65 9.58
CA GLY A 705 3.37 -27.36 9.77
C GLY A 705 3.76 -26.29 8.74
N LYS A 706 4.59 -26.64 7.76
CA LYS A 706 5.05 -25.75 6.67
C LYS A 706 4.60 -26.29 5.33
N LEU A 707 4.60 -25.40 4.34
CA LEU A 707 4.35 -25.71 2.94
C LEU A 707 5.67 -25.69 2.16
N GLY A 708 5.89 -26.71 1.34
CA GLY A 708 6.94 -26.78 0.35
C GLY A 708 6.38 -27.08 -1.03
N TYR A 709 7.24 -27.05 -2.04
CA TYR A 709 6.91 -27.39 -3.41
C TYR A 709 7.91 -28.38 -4.01
N ARG A 710 7.43 -29.16 -4.96
CA ARG A 710 8.20 -30.08 -5.81
C ARG A 710 7.81 -29.89 -7.26
N ASN A 711 8.76 -30.05 -8.16
CA ASN A 711 8.51 -30.05 -9.59
C ASN A 711 8.64 -31.45 -10.15
N LYS A 712 7.79 -31.80 -11.11
CA LYS A 712 7.93 -33.03 -11.90
C LYS A 712 9.09 -32.86 -12.89
N THR A 713 9.85 -33.92 -13.08
CA THR A 713 10.91 -34.03 -14.10
C THR A 713 10.72 -35.33 -14.88
N SER A 714 11.45 -35.52 -15.97
CA SER A 714 11.45 -36.77 -16.74
C SER A 714 11.97 -37.99 -15.95
N TYR A 715 12.56 -37.79 -14.76
CA TYR A 715 13.08 -38.84 -13.89
C TYR A 715 12.28 -39.03 -12.60
N GLY A 716 11.19 -38.30 -12.39
CA GLY A 716 10.42 -38.29 -11.13
C GLY A 716 10.30 -36.89 -10.51
N TRP A 717 9.87 -36.81 -9.25
CA TRP A 717 9.72 -35.52 -8.56
C TRP A 717 11.05 -35.02 -7.98
N THR A 718 11.27 -33.70 -7.99
CA THR A 718 12.40 -33.10 -7.28
C THR A 718 12.29 -33.30 -5.76
N SER A 719 13.40 -33.09 -5.05
CA SER A 719 13.38 -32.94 -3.58
C SER A 719 12.45 -31.80 -3.14
N LEU A 720 11.93 -31.90 -1.91
CA LEU A 720 11.08 -30.86 -1.31
C LEU A 720 11.88 -29.56 -1.14
N ASN A 721 11.35 -28.47 -1.69
CA ASN A 721 11.85 -27.13 -1.43
C ASN A 721 10.83 -26.38 -0.59
N LEU A 722 11.21 -25.86 0.58
CA LEU A 722 10.28 -25.07 1.39
C LEU A 722 9.88 -23.79 0.65
N LEU A 723 8.60 -23.42 0.75
CA LEU A 723 8.14 -22.12 0.28
C LEU A 723 8.77 -20.98 1.12
N PRO A 724 8.83 -19.75 0.57
CA PRO A 724 9.46 -18.62 1.24
C PRO A 724 8.89 -18.33 2.64
N GLU A 725 9.71 -17.68 3.48
CA GLU A 725 9.36 -17.34 4.86
C GLU A 725 8.04 -16.57 4.99
N GLN A 726 7.69 -15.67 4.06
CA GLN A 726 6.40 -14.97 4.11
C GLN A 726 5.19 -15.92 4.11
N ILE A 727 5.29 -17.06 3.41
CA ILE A 727 4.29 -18.13 3.44
C ILE A 727 4.42 -18.92 4.74
N ASN A 728 5.62 -19.34 5.12
CA ASN A 728 5.84 -20.25 6.26
C ASN A 728 6.01 -19.57 7.65
N ARG A 729 5.71 -18.26 7.77
CA ARG A 729 5.84 -17.51 9.04
C ARG A 729 4.76 -17.88 10.07
N GLY A 730 3.62 -18.40 9.62
CA GLY A 730 2.56 -18.85 10.54
C GLY A 730 3.01 -20.06 11.36
N GLU A 731 2.47 -20.21 12.56
CA GLU A 731 2.77 -21.36 13.45
C GLU A 731 2.36 -22.68 12.79
N TRP A 732 1.32 -22.64 11.97
CA TRP A 732 0.90 -23.73 11.11
C TRP A 732 0.40 -23.18 9.78
N ASN A 733 0.71 -23.90 8.71
CA ASN A 733 0.34 -23.57 7.33
C ASN A 733 -0.04 -24.86 6.62
N GLY A 734 -1.26 -24.93 6.10
CA GLY A 734 -1.79 -26.14 5.50
C GLY A 734 -2.95 -25.87 4.55
N ASP A 735 -3.59 -26.95 4.11
CA ASP A 735 -4.79 -26.91 3.27
C ASP A 735 -4.64 -26.02 2.01
N ALA A 736 -3.44 -25.97 1.43
CA ALA A 736 -3.15 -25.09 0.31
C ALA A 736 -3.85 -25.55 -0.99
N MET A 737 -4.09 -24.60 -1.88
CA MET A 737 -4.62 -24.78 -3.23
C MET A 737 -3.95 -23.75 -4.16
N MET A 738 -3.68 -24.14 -5.41
CA MET A 738 -3.18 -23.25 -6.45
C MET A 738 -4.30 -22.87 -7.42
N SER A 739 -4.30 -21.62 -7.89
CA SER A 739 -5.19 -21.19 -8.97
C SER A 739 -4.83 -21.83 -10.32
N SER A 740 -5.78 -21.85 -11.24
CA SER A 740 -5.61 -22.48 -12.56
C SER A 740 -4.57 -21.83 -13.46
N ASP A 741 -4.31 -20.53 -13.24
CA ASP A 741 -3.24 -19.77 -13.87
C ASP A 741 -1.87 -19.94 -13.19
N GLY A 742 -1.82 -20.69 -12.09
CA GLY A 742 -0.64 -20.91 -11.28
C GLY A 742 -0.15 -19.67 -10.53
N ASN A 743 -0.80 -18.51 -10.61
CA ASN A 743 -0.27 -17.26 -10.06
C ASN A 743 -0.78 -16.93 -8.64
N THR A 744 -1.67 -17.74 -8.09
CA THR A 744 -2.27 -17.51 -6.79
C THR A 744 -2.27 -18.79 -5.96
N MET A 745 -1.97 -18.66 -4.67
CA MET A 745 -2.11 -19.71 -3.69
C MET A 745 -3.05 -19.25 -2.59
N ILE A 746 -4.07 -20.04 -2.32
CA ILE A 746 -4.99 -19.86 -1.21
C ILE A 746 -4.76 -21.00 -0.21
N PHE A 747 -4.67 -20.69 1.08
CA PHE A 747 -4.25 -21.67 2.10
C PHE A 747 -4.72 -21.25 3.49
N ALA A 748 -4.79 -22.21 4.42
CA ALA A 748 -5.11 -21.95 5.82
C ALA A 748 -3.83 -21.71 6.63
N SER A 749 -3.86 -20.76 7.57
CA SER A 749 -2.68 -20.41 8.35
C SER A 749 -3.02 -19.86 9.75
N VAL A 750 -2.21 -20.25 10.74
CA VAL A 750 -2.27 -19.72 12.11
C VAL A 750 -1.26 -18.58 12.24
N ARG A 751 -1.74 -17.33 12.39
CA ARG A 751 -0.89 -16.13 12.46
C ARG A 751 -1.32 -15.18 13.56
N ASN A 752 -0.38 -14.40 14.08
CA ASN A 752 -0.60 -13.31 15.07
C ASN A 752 -1.57 -12.19 14.61
N LYS A 753 -2.04 -12.23 13.34
CA LYS A 753 -2.99 -11.26 12.75
C LYS A 753 -4.30 -11.92 12.32
N ASN A 754 -4.58 -13.14 12.78
CA ASN A 754 -5.86 -13.78 12.52
C ASN A 754 -7.00 -12.95 13.11
N GLN A 755 -8.19 -13.06 12.51
CA GLN A 755 -9.45 -12.60 13.12
C GLN A 755 -9.77 -13.43 14.37
N ASP A 756 -9.28 -14.67 14.41
CA ASP A 756 -9.39 -15.59 15.54
C ASP A 756 -8.95 -15.00 16.87
N TYR A 757 -9.67 -15.44 17.90
CA TYR A 757 -9.43 -15.10 19.30
C TYR A 757 -8.08 -15.67 19.78
N VAL A 758 -7.00 -14.92 19.52
CA VAL A 758 -5.66 -15.17 20.07
C VAL A 758 -5.71 -14.94 21.58
N ASP A 759 -6.10 -15.96 22.33
CA ASP A 759 -5.60 -16.23 23.70
C ASP A 759 -6.05 -17.60 24.19
N ARG A 760 -5.67 -18.70 23.52
CA ARG A 760 -6.23 -19.99 23.92
C ARG A 760 -5.31 -21.19 23.60
N ASN A 761 -5.00 -21.91 24.69
CA ASN A 761 -5.40 -23.31 24.81
C ASN A 761 -6.93 -23.40 24.59
N LEU A 762 -7.37 -23.46 23.33
CA LEU A 762 -8.79 -23.52 22.93
C LEU A 762 -9.14 -25.00 22.74
N ASP A 763 -8.77 -25.90 23.64
CA ASP A 763 -9.18 -27.28 23.42
C ASP A 763 -10.72 -27.27 23.41
N PHE A 764 -11.33 -27.58 22.26
CA PHE A 764 -12.73 -28.00 22.10
C PHE A 764 -13.86 -26.96 21.83
N TYR A 765 -13.63 -25.77 21.24
CA TYR A 765 -14.76 -24.90 20.82
C TYR A 765 -14.61 -24.29 19.41
N HIS A 766 -15.58 -24.59 18.53
CA HIS A 766 -15.66 -24.17 17.12
C HIS A 766 -14.33 -24.27 16.34
N GLY A 767 -13.71 -25.43 16.48
CA GLY A 767 -12.48 -25.82 15.82
C GLY A 767 -11.91 -27.00 16.60
N GLY A 768 -11.53 -28.07 15.90
CA GLY A 768 -10.74 -29.13 16.53
C GLY A 768 -9.52 -28.53 17.25
N ALA A 769 -8.97 -29.24 18.24
CA ALA A 769 -7.88 -28.75 19.10
C ALA A 769 -6.60 -28.32 18.37
N PHE A 770 -6.55 -28.53 17.07
CA PHE A 770 -5.40 -28.29 16.22
C PHE A 770 -5.70 -27.14 15.24
N TYR A 771 -5.06 -25.99 15.51
CA TYR A 771 -4.80 -24.87 14.58
C TYR A 771 -5.99 -23.94 14.27
N PRO A 772 -6.32 -22.98 15.16
CA PRO A 772 -7.27 -21.90 14.86
C PRO A 772 -6.73 -21.03 13.71
N SER A 773 -7.23 -21.30 12.52
CA SER A 773 -6.67 -20.82 11.27
C SER A 773 -7.66 -19.96 10.52
N ASP A 774 -7.09 -18.96 9.84
CA ASP A 774 -7.79 -18.15 8.86
C ASP A 774 -7.34 -18.58 7.46
N ILE A 775 -8.18 -18.31 6.46
CA ILE A 775 -7.81 -18.46 5.06
C ILE A 775 -7.08 -17.20 4.57
N TYR A 776 -5.94 -17.43 3.93
CA TYR A 776 -5.09 -16.41 3.35
C TYR A 776 -4.87 -16.66 1.87
N ILE A 777 -4.50 -15.58 1.18
CA ILE A 777 -4.11 -15.63 -0.22
C ILE A 777 -2.75 -14.98 -0.44
N SER A 778 -1.92 -15.60 -1.27
CA SER A 778 -0.67 -15.01 -1.76
C SER A 778 -0.65 -15.11 -3.28
N THR A 779 -0.20 -14.04 -3.93
CA THR A 779 -0.03 -14.01 -5.40
C THR A 779 1.45 -14.07 -5.72
N ARG A 780 1.83 -14.77 -6.79
CA ARG A 780 3.20 -14.74 -7.31
C ARG A 780 3.29 -13.96 -8.61
N ASP A 781 4.34 -13.15 -8.72
CA ASP A 781 4.77 -12.51 -9.96
C ASP A 781 6.23 -12.91 -10.23
N ASN A 782 6.53 -13.35 -11.44
CA ASN A 782 7.86 -13.85 -11.84
C ASN A 782 8.44 -14.88 -10.85
N GLY A 783 7.59 -15.77 -10.31
CA GLY A 783 7.99 -16.81 -9.35
C GLY A 783 8.13 -16.33 -7.90
N ILE A 784 7.91 -15.06 -7.59
CA ILE A 784 8.05 -14.49 -6.25
C ILE A 784 6.68 -14.33 -5.59
N TRP A 785 6.42 -15.09 -4.53
CA TRP A 785 5.20 -15.00 -3.72
C TRP A 785 5.13 -13.70 -2.90
N SER A 786 3.97 -13.05 -2.87
CA SER A 786 3.69 -11.88 -2.04
C SER A 786 3.48 -12.25 -0.57
N GLU A 787 3.50 -11.25 0.32
CA GLU A 787 3.00 -11.45 1.69
C GLU A 787 1.52 -11.89 1.64
N PRO A 788 1.13 -12.93 2.41
CA PRO A 788 -0.25 -13.39 2.45
C PRO A 788 -1.22 -12.33 2.98
N VAL A 789 -2.38 -12.24 2.35
CA VAL A 789 -3.47 -11.32 2.71
C VAL A 789 -4.65 -12.14 3.23
N ASN A 790 -5.20 -11.73 4.38
CA ASN A 790 -6.42 -12.30 4.94
C ASN A 790 -7.61 -11.97 4.01
N ILE A 791 -8.43 -12.96 3.66
CA ILE A 791 -9.47 -12.81 2.63
C ILE A 791 -10.78 -12.20 3.15
N GLY A 792 -10.77 -11.61 4.36
CA GLY A 792 -11.81 -10.74 4.87
C GLY A 792 -12.88 -11.45 5.72
N THR A 793 -13.61 -10.65 6.50
CA THR A 793 -14.55 -11.10 7.55
C THR A 793 -15.82 -11.80 7.04
N LYS A 794 -15.99 -11.87 5.72
CA LYS A 794 -17.06 -12.65 5.08
C LYS A 794 -16.74 -14.13 5.03
N ILE A 795 -15.46 -14.46 4.92
CA ILE A 795 -14.97 -15.84 4.93
C ILE A 795 -14.39 -16.13 6.30
N ASN A 796 -13.43 -15.33 6.75
CA ASN A 796 -12.76 -15.53 8.02
C ASN A 796 -13.60 -14.98 9.18
N THR A 797 -13.91 -15.80 10.17
CA THR A 797 -14.73 -15.45 11.33
C THR A 797 -13.82 -15.26 12.56
N ARG A 798 -14.39 -15.29 13.76
CA ARG A 798 -13.61 -15.33 15.01
C ARG A 798 -13.19 -16.76 15.41
N TYR A 799 -13.60 -17.73 14.59
CA TYR A 799 -13.34 -19.16 14.71
C TYR A 799 -12.66 -19.64 13.43
N SER A 800 -12.34 -20.92 13.39
CA SER A 800 -11.51 -21.48 12.35
C SER A 800 -12.19 -21.59 10.99
N GLU A 801 -11.46 -21.19 9.94
CA GLU A 801 -11.73 -21.50 8.55
C GLU A 801 -10.55 -22.19 7.88
N ARG A 802 -10.85 -23.27 7.16
CA ARG A 802 -9.83 -24.12 6.56
C ARG A 802 -10.29 -24.81 5.29
N SER A 803 -9.43 -25.66 4.74
CA SER A 803 -9.70 -26.42 3.50
C SER A 803 -10.21 -25.58 2.32
N PRO A 804 -9.60 -24.42 2.00
CA PRO A 804 -10.02 -23.64 0.83
C PRO A 804 -9.79 -24.42 -0.47
N PHE A 805 -10.76 -24.31 -1.37
CA PHE A 805 -10.68 -24.77 -2.75
C PHE A 805 -11.26 -23.70 -3.68
N LEU A 806 -10.39 -22.98 -4.37
CA LEU A 806 -10.77 -22.03 -5.42
C LEU A 806 -10.92 -22.78 -6.74
N HIS A 807 -12.14 -22.89 -7.26
CA HIS A 807 -12.40 -23.55 -8.53
C HIS A 807 -11.66 -22.85 -9.70
N PRO A 808 -11.24 -23.58 -10.76
CA PRO A 808 -10.61 -23.01 -11.95
C PRO A 808 -11.40 -21.92 -12.70
N ASP A 809 -12.65 -21.66 -12.32
CA ASP A 809 -13.44 -20.50 -12.79
C ASP A 809 -12.97 -19.16 -12.19
N MET A 810 -12.00 -19.23 -11.25
CA MET A 810 -11.38 -18.11 -10.53
C MET A 810 -12.35 -17.28 -9.69
N LYS A 811 -13.56 -17.80 -9.45
CA LYS A 811 -14.68 -17.08 -8.81
C LYS A 811 -15.30 -17.86 -7.67
N THR A 812 -15.36 -19.18 -7.75
CA THR A 812 -16.08 -19.99 -6.76
C THR A 812 -15.11 -20.56 -5.73
N LEU A 813 -15.30 -20.18 -4.46
CA LEU A 813 -14.54 -20.70 -3.33
C LEU A 813 -15.41 -21.66 -2.53
N TYR A 814 -14.91 -22.87 -2.33
CA TYR A 814 -15.41 -23.82 -1.34
C TYR A 814 -14.48 -23.82 -0.15
N PHE A 815 -15.01 -23.86 1.05
CA PHE A 815 -14.21 -23.84 2.27
C PHE A 815 -15.00 -24.44 3.43
N SER A 816 -14.27 -24.87 4.46
CA SER A 816 -14.86 -25.37 5.69
C SER A 816 -14.74 -24.33 6.79
N SER A 817 -15.80 -24.14 7.56
CA SER A 817 -15.83 -23.17 8.64
C SER A 817 -16.50 -23.74 9.86
N ALA A 818 -15.92 -23.44 11.01
CA ALA A 818 -16.56 -23.67 12.30
C ALA A 818 -17.28 -22.43 12.82
N GLY A 819 -17.13 -21.28 12.15
CA GLY A 819 -17.76 -20.02 12.55
C GLY A 819 -18.84 -19.50 11.61
N HIS A 820 -19.15 -20.17 10.52
CA HIS A 820 -20.41 -19.97 9.82
C HIS A 820 -21.37 -21.06 10.31
N GLY A 821 -22.51 -20.67 10.90
CA GLY A 821 -23.35 -21.65 11.58
C GLY A 821 -23.90 -22.75 10.67
N GLY A 822 -24.31 -23.85 11.30
CA GLY A 822 -24.51 -25.11 10.60
C GLY A 822 -24.94 -26.23 11.54
N PHE A 823 -24.59 -27.47 11.22
CA PHE A 823 -24.96 -28.63 12.03
C PHE A 823 -23.86 -29.06 13.02
N GLY A 824 -22.60 -28.91 12.64
CA GLY A 824 -21.49 -29.56 13.32
C GLY A 824 -20.33 -28.65 13.71
N GLY A 825 -19.14 -29.27 13.78
CA GLY A 825 -17.87 -28.60 14.01
C GLY A 825 -17.51 -27.74 12.81
N TYR A 826 -16.78 -28.28 11.84
CA TYR A 826 -16.66 -27.67 10.52
C TYR A 826 -17.83 -28.05 9.60
N ASP A 827 -18.52 -27.06 9.05
CA ASP A 827 -19.44 -27.23 7.92
C ASP A 827 -18.80 -26.68 6.64
N VAL A 828 -19.18 -27.23 5.48
CA VAL A 828 -18.73 -26.81 4.15
C VAL A 828 -19.64 -25.72 3.59
N PHE A 829 -19.01 -24.67 3.07
CA PHE A 829 -19.65 -23.51 2.49
C PHE A 829 -19.12 -23.23 1.09
N VAL A 830 -19.95 -22.58 0.27
CA VAL A 830 -19.56 -22.01 -1.02
C VAL A 830 -19.78 -20.49 -1.02
N SER A 831 -18.82 -19.75 -1.56
CA SER A 831 -18.92 -18.31 -1.78
C SER A 831 -18.42 -17.92 -3.18
N LYS A 832 -18.88 -16.78 -3.69
CA LYS A 832 -18.50 -16.24 -4.99
C LYS A 832 -17.71 -14.95 -4.80
N ARG A 833 -16.57 -14.87 -5.47
CA ARG A 833 -15.78 -13.66 -5.62
C ARG A 833 -16.56 -12.64 -6.45
N LEU A 834 -16.72 -11.43 -5.92
CA LEU A 834 -17.60 -10.42 -6.52
C LEU A 834 -16.92 -9.60 -7.62
N ALA A 835 -15.58 -9.52 -7.62
CA ALA A 835 -14.81 -8.88 -8.68
C ALA A 835 -13.39 -9.42 -8.77
N ASP A 836 -12.85 -9.47 -9.99
CA ASP A 836 -11.48 -9.95 -10.27
C ASP A 836 -10.39 -9.03 -9.65
N SER A 837 -10.75 -7.80 -9.26
CA SER A 837 -9.84 -6.79 -8.73
C SER A 837 -9.58 -6.88 -7.22
N CYS A 838 -10.30 -7.72 -6.47
CA CYS A 838 -10.19 -7.81 -5.00
C CYS A 838 -10.21 -9.26 -4.54
N TRP A 839 -9.47 -9.58 -3.47
CA TRP A 839 -9.42 -10.92 -2.88
C TRP A 839 -10.14 -11.01 -1.52
N ASP A 840 -10.69 -9.90 -1.06
CA ASP A 840 -11.45 -9.74 0.19
C ASP A 840 -12.95 -9.42 -0.07
N CYS A 841 -13.41 -9.59 -1.31
CA CYS A 841 -14.75 -9.23 -1.77
C CYS A 841 -15.58 -10.46 -2.12
N TRP A 842 -15.99 -11.19 -1.09
CA TRP A 842 -16.77 -12.41 -1.21
C TRP A 842 -18.26 -12.16 -0.97
N SER A 843 -19.12 -12.93 -1.64
CA SER A 843 -20.53 -13.00 -1.27
C SER A 843 -20.69 -13.59 0.13
N ASN A 844 -21.87 -13.45 0.75
CA ASN A 844 -22.18 -14.22 1.96
C ASN A 844 -22.03 -15.72 1.64
N PRO A 845 -21.38 -16.51 2.51
CA PRO A 845 -21.26 -17.95 2.33
C PRO A 845 -22.62 -18.64 2.31
N VAL A 846 -22.76 -19.68 1.49
CA VAL A 846 -23.94 -20.55 1.43
C VAL A 846 -23.53 -21.92 1.95
N ASN A 847 -24.16 -22.38 3.03
CA ASN A 847 -23.97 -23.73 3.56
C ASN A 847 -24.38 -24.77 2.49
N MET A 848 -23.56 -25.78 2.26
CA MET A 848 -23.73 -26.73 1.16
C MET A 848 -24.86 -27.75 1.34
N GLY A 849 -25.57 -27.74 2.47
CA GLY A 849 -26.75 -28.57 2.66
C GLY A 849 -26.54 -29.67 3.68
N LYS A 850 -27.67 -30.22 4.16
CA LYS A 850 -27.72 -31.27 5.19
C LYS A 850 -27.38 -32.67 4.69
N GLU A 851 -27.20 -32.81 3.38
CA GLU A 851 -26.73 -34.02 2.71
C GLU A 851 -25.21 -34.06 2.59
N ILE A 852 -24.54 -32.91 2.78
CA ILE A 852 -23.10 -32.74 2.72
C ILE A 852 -22.52 -32.53 4.13
N ASN A 853 -23.16 -31.66 4.92
CA ASN A 853 -22.72 -31.34 6.27
C ASN A 853 -23.36 -32.26 7.32
N SER A 854 -22.56 -32.62 8.31
CA SER A 854 -22.86 -33.53 9.41
C SER A 854 -22.76 -32.80 10.76
N ILE A 855 -22.88 -33.53 11.89
CA ILE A 855 -22.65 -32.95 13.21
C ILE A 855 -21.14 -32.86 13.58
N ARG A 856 -20.26 -33.34 12.69
CA ARG A 856 -18.82 -33.49 12.89
C ARG A 856 -18.06 -32.43 12.09
N ASP A 857 -16.78 -32.67 11.85
CA ASP A 857 -15.94 -31.87 10.98
C ASP A 857 -16.05 -32.36 9.52
N ASP A 858 -16.63 -31.54 8.66
CA ASP A 858 -16.73 -31.74 7.22
C ASP A 858 -15.71 -30.85 6.49
N TRP A 859 -14.68 -31.46 5.92
CA TRP A 859 -13.53 -30.75 5.36
C TRP A 859 -12.86 -31.47 4.18
N GLY A 860 -11.90 -30.78 3.54
CA GLY A 860 -11.09 -31.34 2.47
C GLY A 860 -11.79 -31.54 1.12
N TYR A 861 -12.88 -30.83 0.84
CA TYR A 861 -13.62 -30.95 -0.43
C TYR A 861 -12.81 -30.41 -1.63
N ARG A 862 -12.61 -31.26 -2.63
CA ARG A 862 -11.95 -30.94 -3.91
C ARG A 862 -12.92 -31.12 -5.05
N ILE A 863 -13.25 -30.04 -5.74
CA ILE A 863 -14.26 -30.06 -6.80
C ILE A 863 -13.61 -30.42 -8.14
N SER A 864 -14.27 -31.26 -8.94
CA SER A 864 -13.84 -31.56 -10.30
C SER A 864 -13.86 -30.32 -11.20
N THR A 865 -13.04 -30.30 -12.24
CA THR A 865 -12.92 -29.16 -13.18
C THR A 865 -14.23 -28.82 -13.90
N ASP A 866 -15.08 -29.83 -14.13
CA ASP A 866 -16.43 -29.66 -14.69
C ASP A 866 -17.47 -29.22 -13.64
N GLY A 867 -17.09 -29.19 -12.37
CA GLY A 867 -17.94 -28.83 -11.25
C GLY A 867 -18.97 -29.88 -10.84
N GLU A 868 -18.96 -31.07 -11.44
CA GLU A 868 -20.05 -32.05 -11.27
C GLU A 868 -19.98 -32.84 -9.98
N TYR A 869 -18.79 -33.03 -9.40
CA TYR A 869 -18.60 -33.78 -8.16
C TYR A 869 -17.46 -33.23 -7.31
N ALA A 870 -17.43 -33.64 -6.04
CA ALA A 870 -16.34 -33.40 -5.12
C ALA A 870 -15.71 -34.72 -4.66
N VAL A 871 -14.42 -34.70 -4.35
CA VAL A 871 -13.73 -35.74 -3.57
C VAL A 871 -13.30 -35.15 -2.24
N TYR A 872 -13.49 -35.88 -1.15
CA TYR A 872 -13.23 -35.40 0.21
C TYR A 872 -12.92 -36.56 1.14
N SER A 873 -12.50 -36.26 2.38
CA SER A 873 -12.26 -37.25 3.43
C SER A 873 -13.35 -37.15 4.49
N ALA A 874 -13.80 -38.30 5.00
CA ALA A 874 -14.76 -38.39 6.09
C ALA A 874 -14.56 -39.69 6.87
N ILE A 875 -15.06 -39.75 8.11
CA ILE A 875 -14.95 -40.96 8.94
C ILE A 875 -15.77 -42.09 8.33
N GLY A 876 -15.09 -43.18 8.01
CA GLY A 876 -15.64 -44.42 7.46
C GLY A 876 -16.34 -45.31 8.49
N THR A 877 -16.87 -46.44 8.03
CA THR A 877 -17.57 -47.40 8.90
C THR A 877 -16.66 -48.11 9.90
N SER A 878 -15.36 -48.17 9.62
CA SER A 878 -14.29 -48.70 10.48
C SER A 878 -13.93 -47.75 11.63
N GLY A 879 -14.28 -46.46 11.50
CA GLY A 879 -13.83 -45.39 12.38
C GLY A 879 -12.54 -44.69 11.92
N SER A 880 -11.88 -45.17 10.87
CA SER A 880 -10.76 -44.48 10.21
C SER A 880 -11.25 -43.46 9.17
N TYR A 881 -10.41 -42.51 8.79
CA TYR A 881 -10.71 -41.61 7.68
C TYR A 881 -10.68 -42.35 6.34
N ASP A 882 -11.72 -42.13 5.54
CA ASP A 882 -11.94 -42.75 4.23
C ASP A 882 -12.12 -41.64 3.18
N LEU A 883 -11.75 -41.89 1.93
CA LEU A 883 -12.08 -40.99 0.82
C LEU A 883 -13.48 -41.29 0.26
N TYR A 884 -14.22 -40.22 0.00
CA TYR A 884 -15.56 -40.25 -0.59
C TYR A 884 -15.62 -39.37 -1.83
N SER A 885 -16.55 -39.68 -2.73
CA SER A 885 -17.01 -38.74 -3.75
C SER A 885 -18.48 -38.40 -3.57
N VAL A 886 -18.87 -37.18 -3.89
CA VAL A 886 -20.27 -36.73 -3.86
C VAL A 886 -20.58 -35.89 -5.08
N ASN A 887 -21.75 -36.11 -5.70
CA ASN A 887 -22.18 -35.31 -6.83
C ASN A 887 -22.75 -33.96 -6.36
N LEU A 888 -22.47 -32.90 -7.12
CA LEU A 888 -22.94 -31.55 -6.85
C LEU A 888 -24.13 -31.18 -7.74
N PRO A 889 -25.27 -30.76 -7.16
CA PRO A 889 -26.41 -30.23 -7.91
C PRO A 889 -26.09 -28.83 -8.47
N ILE A 890 -26.77 -28.45 -9.56
CA ILE A 890 -26.49 -27.21 -10.32
C ILE A 890 -26.37 -25.95 -9.43
N HIS A 891 -27.17 -25.84 -8.37
CA HIS A 891 -27.17 -24.67 -7.49
C HIS A 891 -25.93 -24.58 -6.57
N LEU A 892 -25.17 -25.66 -6.42
CA LEU A 892 -23.88 -25.70 -5.69
C LEU A 892 -22.68 -25.76 -6.64
N ARG A 893 -22.89 -25.82 -7.95
CA ARG A 893 -21.81 -25.93 -8.94
C ARG A 893 -21.07 -24.59 -9.13
N PRO A 894 -19.77 -24.66 -9.50
CA PRO A 894 -19.03 -23.50 -9.96
C PRO A 894 -19.48 -23.04 -11.34
N GLY A 895 -18.93 -21.93 -11.84
CA GLY A 895 -19.09 -21.55 -13.24
C GLY A 895 -18.36 -22.52 -14.17
N TYR A 896 -18.84 -22.64 -15.41
CA TYR A 896 -18.17 -23.43 -16.44
C TYR A 896 -16.80 -22.83 -16.80
N VAL A 897 -15.92 -23.71 -17.26
CA VAL A 897 -14.60 -23.40 -17.80
C VAL A 897 -14.43 -24.10 -19.15
N ALA A 898 -13.44 -23.65 -19.93
CA ALA A 898 -12.98 -24.38 -21.11
C ALA A 898 -11.65 -25.07 -20.80
N THR A 899 -11.39 -26.20 -21.45
CA THR A 899 -10.13 -26.92 -21.35
C THR A 899 -9.44 -27.00 -22.71
N VAL A 900 -8.12 -26.88 -22.72
CA VAL A 900 -7.29 -27.10 -23.91
C VAL A 900 -6.21 -28.12 -23.53
N SER A 901 -6.10 -29.19 -24.29
CA SER A 901 -5.20 -30.29 -23.99
C SER A 901 -4.60 -30.90 -25.25
N GLY A 902 -3.51 -31.64 -25.09
CA GLY A 902 -2.85 -32.35 -26.18
C GLY A 902 -1.41 -32.68 -25.82
N ARG A 903 -0.59 -33.03 -26.81
CA ARG A 903 0.86 -33.25 -26.64
C ARG A 903 1.66 -32.19 -27.37
N LEU A 904 2.74 -31.74 -26.72
CA LEU A 904 3.75 -30.88 -27.30
C LEU A 904 4.92 -31.75 -27.79
N VAL A 905 5.16 -31.72 -29.10
CA VAL A 905 6.18 -32.56 -29.75
C VAL A 905 7.05 -31.78 -30.72
N ASP A 906 8.25 -32.25 -30.98
CA ASP A 906 9.14 -31.72 -32.00
C ASP A 906 8.88 -32.30 -33.42
N SER A 907 9.77 -31.97 -34.35
CA SER A 907 9.78 -32.47 -35.73
C SER A 907 9.75 -34.01 -35.83
N ASP A 908 10.36 -34.71 -34.88
CA ASP A 908 10.54 -36.16 -34.81
C ASP A 908 9.50 -36.86 -33.89
N GLU A 909 8.43 -36.15 -33.53
CA GLU A 909 7.36 -36.60 -32.62
C GLU A 909 7.84 -36.94 -31.20
N GLN A 910 9.01 -36.45 -30.81
CA GLN A 910 9.51 -36.60 -29.43
C GLN A 910 8.85 -35.57 -28.52
N PRO A 911 8.54 -35.94 -27.26
CA PRO A 911 7.90 -35.04 -26.31
C PRO A 911 8.82 -33.87 -25.94
N ILE A 912 8.22 -32.69 -25.82
CA ILE A 912 8.92 -31.46 -25.47
C ILE A 912 8.40 -30.92 -24.15
N GLU A 913 9.29 -30.73 -23.18
CA GLU A 913 9.05 -29.88 -22.01
C GLU A 913 9.20 -28.40 -22.41
N ALA A 914 8.14 -27.60 -22.28
CA ALA A 914 8.15 -26.17 -22.52
C ALA A 914 7.13 -25.45 -21.64
N SER A 915 7.32 -24.15 -21.43
CA SER A 915 6.27 -23.32 -20.84
C SER A 915 5.22 -23.02 -21.91
N MET A 916 3.95 -23.10 -21.53
CA MET A 916 2.82 -22.66 -22.32
C MET A 916 2.21 -21.43 -21.66
N ARG A 917 2.10 -20.33 -22.39
CA ARG A 917 1.54 -19.08 -21.85
C ARG A 917 0.25 -18.74 -22.56
N TRP A 918 -0.69 -18.13 -21.84
CA TRP A 918 -1.88 -17.56 -22.45
C TRP A 918 -2.12 -16.11 -22.06
N GLU A 919 -2.65 -15.38 -23.03
CA GLU A 919 -2.87 -13.95 -23.02
C GLU A 919 -4.33 -13.62 -23.34
N ASP A 920 -4.82 -12.55 -22.74
CA ASP A 920 -6.08 -11.93 -23.10
C ASP A 920 -5.84 -11.07 -24.35
N LEU A 921 -6.29 -11.53 -25.52
CA LEU A 921 -6.01 -10.86 -26.81
C LEU A 921 -6.67 -9.49 -26.93
N GLU A 922 -7.65 -9.15 -26.09
CA GLU A 922 -8.24 -7.81 -26.09
C GLU A 922 -7.33 -6.79 -25.40
N THR A 923 -6.60 -7.22 -24.37
CA THR A 923 -5.72 -6.36 -23.56
C THR A 923 -4.23 -6.52 -23.88
N GLY A 924 -3.82 -7.68 -24.40
CA GLY A 924 -2.44 -8.11 -24.59
C GLY A 924 -1.73 -8.54 -23.29
N ALA A 925 -2.45 -8.69 -22.18
CA ALA A 925 -1.86 -9.15 -20.92
C ALA A 925 -1.69 -10.66 -20.92
N VAL A 926 -0.50 -11.14 -20.55
CA VAL A 926 -0.29 -12.55 -20.18
C VAL A 926 -0.96 -12.79 -18.84
N ILE A 927 -1.91 -13.72 -18.80
CA ILE A 927 -2.79 -13.93 -17.64
C ILE A 927 -2.70 -15.35 -17.07
N GLY A 928 -1.87 -16.21 -17.64
CA GLY A 928 -1.53 -17.47 -17.02
C GLY A 928 -0.47 -18.23 -17.80
N GLN A 929 0.02 -19.28 -17.16
CA GLN A 929 1.02 -20.16 -17.72
C GLN A 929 0.89 -21.57 -17.15
N SER A 930 1.37 -22.53 -17.92
CA SER A 930 1.54 -23.93 -17.53
C SER A 930 2.83 -24.47 -18.18
N LYS A 931 3.14 -25.73 -17.93
CA LYS A 931 4.20 -26.47 -18.58
C LYS A 931 3.63 -27.74 -19.18
N SER A 932 4.17 -28.18 -20.31
CA SER A 932 3.98 -29.55 -20.76
C SER A 932 4.70 -30.54 -19.83
N ASP A 933 4.13 -31.72 -19.67
CA ASP A 933 4.70 -32.82 -18.90
C ASP A 933 6.06 -33.22 -19.48
N PRO A 934 7.12 -33.25 -18.67
CA PRO A 934 8.48 -33.52 -19.15
C PRO A 934 8.70 -34.96 -19.62
N GLU A 935 7.77 -35.89 -19.33
CA GLU A 935 7.88 -37.30 -19.71
C GLU A 935 7.23 -37.59 -21.07
N ASP A 936 6.01 -37.11 -21.30
CA ASP A 936 5.21 -37.45 -22.49
C ASP A 936 4.79 -36.25 -23.34
N GLY A 937 5.14 -35.04 -22.92
CA GLY A 937 4.82 -33.79 -23.60
C GLY A 937 3.36 -33.36 -23.43
N SER A 938 2.54 -34.07 -22.66
CA SER A 938 1.13 -33.73 -22.48
C SER A 938 0.97 -32.37 -21.80
N TYR A 939 0.00 -31.58 -22.22
CA TYR A 939 -0.32 -30.30 -21.60
C TYR A 939 -1.81 -30.19 -21.31
N PHE A 940 -2.16 -29.42 -20.29
CA PHE A 940 -3.55 -29.19 -19.89
C PHE A 940 -3.71 -27.75 -19.41
N ILE A 941 -4.61 -27.00 -20.06
CA ILE A 941 -4.93 -25.61 -19.76
C ILE A 941 -6.39 -25.54 -19.37
N VAL A 942 -6.70 -24.78 -18.33
CA VAL A 942 -8.08 -24.49 -17.91
C VAL A 942 -8.33 -22.99 -17.99
N LEU A 943 -9.31 -22.59 -18.80
CA LEU A 943 -9.61 -21.20 -19.12
C LEU A 943 -11.00 -20.80 -18.59
N PRO A 944 -11.10 -19.78 -17.72
CA PRO A 944 -12.38 -19.16 -17.40
C PRO A 944 -13.10 -18.67 -18.67
N LEU A 945 -14.43 -18.73 -18.69
CA LEU A 945 -15.20 -18.18 -19.81
C LEU A 945 -15.21 -16.64 -19.80
N GLY A 946 -15.54 -16.03 -20.94
CA GLY A 946 -15.79 -14.59 -21.06
C GLY A 946 -14.65 -13.77 -21.67
N LYS A 947 -13.59 -14.40 -22.19
CA LYS A 947 -12.46 -13.70 -22.85
C LYS A 947 -12.09 -14.32 -24.19
N LEU A 948 -11.38 -13.54 -25.01
CA LEU A 948 -10.68 -14.03 -26.18
C LEU A 948 -9.23 -14.34 -25.80
N TYR A 949 -8.90 -15.62 -25.70
CA TYR A 949 -7.58 -16.10 -25.31
C TYR A 949 -6.69 -16.34 -26.52
N GLY A 950 -5.42 -15.97 -26.42
CA GLY A 950 -4.34 -16.51 -27.22
C GLY A 950 -3.47 -17.37 -26.32
N TYR A 951 -2.95 -18.50 -26.80
CA TYR A 951 -1.97 -19.30 -26.06
C TYR A 951 -0.82 -19.70 -26.98
N PHE A 952 0.39 -19.79 -26.46
CA PHE A 952 1.57 -20.08 -27.25
C PHE A 952 2.64 -20.83 -26.45
N VAL A 953 3.49 -21.56 -27.17
CA VAL A 953 4.65 -22.25 -26.62
C VAL A 953 5.78 -21.25 -26.43
N ASP A 954 6.38 -21.23 -25.24
CA ASP A 954 7.48 -20.36 -24.87
C ASP A 954 8.72 -21.20 -24.51
N LYS A 955 9.63 -21.33 -25.48
CA LYS A 955 10.92 -22.02 -25.35
C LYS A 955 11.94 -21.36 -26.27
N GLU A 956 13.12 -21.02 -25.73
CA GLU A 956 14.10 -20.10 -26.34
C GLU A 956 14.52 -20.48 -27.77
N ASP A 957 14.72 -21.77 -28.05
CA ASP A 957 15.21 -22.26 -29.35
C ASP A 957 14.09 -22.55 -30.38
N TYR A 958 12.82 -22.43 -29.97
CA TYR A 958 11.67 -22.80 -30.77
C TYR A 958 10.87 -21.58 -31.21
N PHE A 959 10.28 -21.66 -32.41
CA PHE A 959 9.29 -20.68 -32.82
C PHE A 959 8.03 -20.81 -31.95
N PRO A 960 7.50 -19.71 -31.38
CA PRO A 960 6.36 -19.78 -30.47
C PRO A 960 5.06 -20.00 -31.25
N ILE A 961 4.75 -21.26 -31.53
CA ILE A 961 3.48 -21.66 -32.14
C ILE A 961 2.35 -21.18 -31.21
N ALA A 962 1.50 -20.31 -31.74
CA ALA A 962 0.40 -19.70 -31.02
C ALA A 962 -0.94 -20.20 -31.57
N ASN A 963 -1.97 -20.22 -30.74
CA ASN A 963 -3.35 -20.54 -31.08
C ASN A 963 -4.29 -19.62 -30.30
N ASN A 964 -5.59 -19.69 -30.55
CA ASN A 964 -6.59 -18.89 -29.85
C ASN A 964 -7.88 -19.63 -29.56
N VAL A 965 -8.60 -19.15 -28.55
CA VAL A 965 -9.92 -19.62 -28.14
C VAL A 965 -10.80 -18.40 -27.82
N ASP A 966 -11.91 -18.24 -28.54
CA ASP A 966 -12.91 -17.19 -28.25
C ASP A 966 -13.98 -17.72 -27.30
N LEU A 967 -13.94 -17.28 -26.04
CA LEU A 967 -14.87 -17.68 -24.99
C LEU A 967 -15.81 -16.54 -24.56
N ARG A 968 -15.83 -15.41 -25.28
CA ARG A 968 -16.60 -14.21 -24.86
C ARG A 968 -18.10 -14.45 -24.80
N ASP A 969 -18.64 -15.20 -25.75
CA ASP A 969 -20.07 -15.53 -25.84
C ASP A 969 -20.39 -16.95 -25.32
N SER A 970 -19.40 -17.64 -24.75
CA SER A 970 -19.54 -19.02 -24.27
C SER A 970 -20.30 -19.09 -22.95
N VAL A 971 -21.29 -19.98 -22.89
CA VAL A 971 -22.14 -20.21 -21.70
C VAL A 971 -22.23 -21.69 -21.31
N GLN A 972 -21.43 -22.54 -21.93
CA GLN A 972 -21.34 -23.98 -21.73
C GLN A 972 -19.86 -24.37 -21.64
N PRO A 973 -19.52 -25.52 -21.02
CA PRO A 973 -18.15 -26.02 -21.04
C PRO A 973 -17.74 -26.36 -22.48
N ILE A 974 -16.46 -26.14 -22.80
CA ILE A 974 -15.87 -26.43 -24.12
C ILE A 974 -14.54 -27.13 -23.91
N GLU A 975 -14.31 -28.20 -24.66
CA GLU A 975 -13.07 -28.98 -24.61
C GLU A 975 -12.39 -28.91 -25.97
N TYR A 976 -11.10 -28.57 -25.97
CA TYR A 976 -10.22 -28.59 -27.14
C TYR A 976 -9.13 -29.64 -26.91
N GLU A 977 -8.92 -30.50 -27.91
CA GLU A 977 -7.85 -31.49 -27.94
C GLU A 977 -7.03 -31.28 -29.23
N GLU A 978 -5.78 -30.87 -29.09
CA GLU A 978 -4.89 -30.57 -30.21
C GLU A 978 -3.43 -30.79 -29.84
N ASP A 979 -2.74 -31.63 -30.61
CA ASP A 979 -1.29 -31.77 -30.50
C ASP A 979 -0.60 -30.58 -31.17
N ILE A 980 0.41 -30.03 -30.50
CA ILE A 980 1.20 -28.90 -30.99
C ILE A 980 2.57 -29.43 -31.42
N LYS A 981 2.87 -29.29 -32.71
CA LYS A 981 4.19 -29.56 -33.26
C LYS A 981 4.99 -28.28 -33.32
N VAL A 982 6.09 -28.22 -32.57
CA VAL A 982 7.01 -27.07 -32.57
C VAL A 982 8.20 -27.32 -33.48
N VAL A 983 8.73 -26.23 -34.03
CA VAL A 983 9.92 -26.22 -34.88
C VAL A 983 10.91 -25.19 -34.35
N THR A 984 12.19 -25.49 -34.47
CA THR A 984 13.28 -24.59 -34.11
C THR A 984 13.50 -23.53 -35.19
N PHE A 985 14.13 -22.42 -34.80
CA PHE A 985 14.53 -21.39 -35.78
C PHE A 985 15.54 -21.92 -36.81
N GLU A 986 16.36 -22.90 -36.43
CA GLU A 986 17.33 -23.56 -37.30
C GLU A 986 16.62 -24.41 -38.36
N GLU A 987 15.69 -25.28 -37.97
CA GLU A 987 14.88 -26.07 -38.92
C GLU A 987 14.08 -25.18 -39.87
N MET A 988 13.47 -24.10 -39.34
CA MET A 988 12.77 -23.13 -40.17
C MET A 988 13.65 -22.53 -41.27
N LYS A 989 14.93 -22.33 -40.97
CA LYS A 989 15.90 -21.77 -41.89
C LYS A 989 16.44 -22.82 -42.88
N GLU A 990 16.93 -23.95 -42.39
CA GLU A 990 17.59 -24.98 -43.22
C GLU A 990 16.62 -25.67 -44.18
N ASP A 991 15.42 -25.97 -43.70
CA ASP A 991 14.40 -26.71 -44.46
C ASP A 991 13.36 -25.78 -45.12
N SER A 992 13.51 -24.46 -44.97
CA SER A 992 12.56 -23.45 -45.48
C SER A 992 11.11 -23.72 -45.01
N ILE A 993 10.94 -24.11 -43.75
CA ILE A 993 9.64 -24.44 -43.18
C ILE A 993 8.83 -23.15 -43.01
N ALA A 994 7.64 -23.12 -43.63
CA ALA A 994 6.67 -22.05 -43.43
C ALA A 994 5.88 -22.29 -42.13
N VAL A 995 5.83 -21.29 -41.26
CA VAL A 995 5.06 -21.34 -40.00
C VAL A 995 3.93 -20.33 -40.03
N GLU A 996 2.71 -20.80 -39.74
CA GLU A 996 1.51 -19.96 -39.69
C GLU A 996 1.52 -19.03 -38.47
N ILE A 997 1.07 -17.78 -38.66
CA ILE A 997 0.85 -16.82 -37.58
C ILE A 997 -0.65 -16.80 -37.25
N ASN A 998 -1.08 -17.75 -36.41
CA ASN A 998 -2.49 -18.08 -36.18
C ASN A 998 -3.32 -16.94 -35.56
N ASN A 999 -2.70 -16.06 -34.78
CA ASN A 999 -3.40 -14.97 -34.08
C ASN A 999 -3.41 -13.66 -34.87
N LEU A 1000 -3.58 -13.74 -36.20
CA LEU A 1000 -3.75 -12.59 -37.09
C LEU A 1000 -5.19 -12.46 -37.59
N PHE A 1001 -5.91 -11.53 -37.00
CA PHE A 1001 -7.29 -11.23 -37.34
C PHE A 1001 -7.40 -10.03 -38.28
N PHE A 1002 -8.16 -10.18 -39.35
CA PHE A 1002 -8.42 -9.13 -40.34
C PHE A 1002 -9.90 -8.74 -40.35
N ALA A 1003 -10.21 -7.48 -40.62
CA ALA A 1003 -11.59 -7.08 -40.90
C ALA A 1003 -12.11 -7.80 -42.16
N PHE A 1004 -13.41 -8.12 -42.21
CA PHE A 1004 -14.02 -8.87 -43.30
C PHE A 1004 -13.71 -8.26 -44.68
N GLY A 1005 -13.17 -9.08 -45.59
CA GLY A 1005 -12.77 -8.68 -46.94
C GLY A 1005 -11.65 -7.63 -47.03
N GLN A 1006 -10.93 -7.38 -45.94
CA GLN A 1006 -9.91 -6.31 -45.86
C GLN A 1006 -8.55 -6.87 -45.44
N SER A 1007 -7.50 -6.08 -45.69
CA SER A 1007 -6.14 -6.30 -45.17
C SER A 1007 -5.87 -5.59 -43.85
N ARG A 1008 -6.86 -4.86 -43.32
CA ARG A 1008 -6.75 -4.16 -42.05
C ARG A 1008 -6.71 -5.14 -40.88
N LEU A 1009 -5.58 -5.18 -40.18
CA LEU A 1009 -5.41 -5.92 -38.93
C LEU A 1009 -6.34 -5.38 -37.83
N LEU A 1010 -6.95 -6.30 -37.09
CA LEU A 1010 -7.70 -5.99 -35.87
C LEU A 1010 -6.74 -5.81 -34.69
N ASN A 1011 -7.23 -5.18 -33.62
CA ASN A 1011 -6.41 -4.97 -32.43
C ASN A 1011 -6.00 -6.27 -31.74
N TYR A 1012 -6.79 -7.34 -31.88
CA TYR A 1012 -6.50 -8.66 -31.31
C TYR A 1012 -5.23 -9.31 -31.90
N SER A 1013 -4.75 -8.83 -33.06
CA SER A 1013 -3.52 -9.32 -33.69
C SER A 1013 -2.24 -8.73 -33.11
N LYS A 1014 -2.36 -7.69 -32.27
CA LYS A 1014 -1.20 -6.94 -31.75
C LYS A 1014 -0.29 -7.79 -30.86
N PRO A 1015 -0.79 -8.62 -29.92
CA PRO A 1015 0.08 -9.39 -29.03
C PRO A 1015 1.04 -10.31 -29.81
N GLU A 1016 0.52 -11.02 -30.82
CA GLU A 1016 1.27 -11.87 -31.73
C GLU A 1016 2.35 -11.09 -32.51
N LEU A 1017 1.98 -9.95 -33.10
CA LEU A 1017 2.92 -9.13 -33.87
C LEU A 1017 4.01 -8.49 -32.99
N VAL A 1018 3.69 -8.13 -31.74
CA VAL A 1018 4.67 -7.66 -30.77
C VAL A 1018 5.66 -8.77 -30.42
N ARG A 1019 5.18 -9.99 -30.16
CA ARG A 1019 6.02 -11.17 -29.92
C ARG A 1019 6.93 -11.47 -31.11
N LEU A 1020 6.37 -11.56 -32.32
CA LEU A 1020 7.12 -11.77 -33.55
C LEU A 1020 8.18 -10.68 -33.77
N SER A 1021 7.85 -9.39 -33.53
CA SER A 1021 8.81 -8.30 -33.69
C SER A 1021 10.03 -8.42 -32.77
N LYS A 1022 9.84 -8.92 -31.54
CA LYS A 1022 10.92 -9.12 -30.58
C LYS A 1022 11.85 -10.24 -31.03
N ILE A 1023 11.28 -11.33 -31.56
CA ILE A 1023 12.02 -12.47 -32.09
C ILE A 1023 12.87 -12.04 -33.29
N ILE A 1024 12.27 -11.34 -34.27
CA ILE A 1024 13.00 -10.83 -35.44
C ILE A 1024 14.19 -9.96 -35.01
N GLN A 1025 14.00 -9.09 -34.02
CA GLN A 1025 15.06 -8.19 -33.53
C GLN A 1025 16.12 -8.93 -32.69
N GLN A 1026 15.72 -9.88 -31.87
CA GLN A 1026 16.61 -10.63 -30.97
C GLN A 1026 17.55 -11.54 -31.76
N PHE A 1027 17.02 -12.24 -32.77
CA PHE A 1027 17.78 -13.21 -33.58
C PHE A 1027 18.26 -12.64 -34.92
N ASP A 1028 18.03 -11.34 -35.17
CA ASP A 1028 18.34 -10.64 -36.41
C ASP A 1028 17.87 -11.38 -37.68
N LEU A 1029 16.62 -11.87 -37.65
CA LEU A 1029 16.07 -12.72 -38.70
C LEU A 1029 15.73 -11.93 -39.96
N SER A 1030 16.05 -12.50 -41.11
CA SER A 1030 15.46 -12.13 -42.40
C SER A 1030 14.25 -13.05 -42.66
N ILE A 1031 13.09 -12.48 -42.94
CA ILE A 1031 11.85 -13.24 -43.12
C ILE A 1031 11.12 -12.89 -44.44
N GLN A 1032 10.44 -13.88 -45.00
CA GLN A 1032 9.45 -13.71 -46.05
C GLN A 1032 8.05 -13.91 -45.45
N ILE A 1033 7.14 -12.95 -45.67
CA ILE A 1033 5.77 -12.98 -45.16
C ILE A 1033 4.83 -13.36 -46.31
N ASN A 1034 4.19 -14.51 -46.21
CA ASN A 1034 3.35 -15.08 -47.26
C ASN A 1034 1.87 -14.96 -46.89
N GLY A 1035 1.10 -14.28 -47.72
CA GLY A 1035 -0.34 -14.14 -47.55
C GLY A 1035 -1.12 -15.13 -48.39
N HIS A 1036 -2.19 -15.69 -47.82
CA HIS A 1036 -3.09 -16.66 -48.46
C HIS A 1036 -4.57 -16.25 -48.31
N THR A 1037 -5.42 -16.68 -49.24
CA THR A 1037 -6.89 -16.56 -49.18
C THR A 1037 -7.55 -17.92 -49.36
N ASP A 1038 -8.85 -18.01 -49.09
CA ASP A 1038 -9.66 -19.14 -49.56
C ASP A 1038 -10.03 -18.98 -51.04
N ASN A 1039 -10.84 -19.90 -51.57
CA ASN A 1039 -11.31 -19.89 -52.96
C ASN A 1039 -12.54 -19.00 -53.22
N VAL A 1040 -12.92 -18.11 -52.28
CA VAL A 1040 -14.12 -17.28 -52.40
C VAL A 1040 -13.73 -15.90 -52.91
N GLY A 1041 -13.84 -15.69 -54.22
CA GLY A 1041 -13.53 -14.41 -54.86
C GLY A 1041 -13.12 -14.57 -56.31
N GLU A 1042 -12.77 -13.47 -56.97
CA GLU A 1042 -12.06 -13.52 -58.26
C GLU A 1042 -10.57 -13.74 -57.99
N ILE A 1043 -9.91 -14.57 -58.79
CA ILE A 1043 -8.50 -14.97 -58.61
C ILE A 1043 -7.57 -13.76 -58.47
N ASP A 1044 -7.72 -12.75 -59.36
CA ASP A 1044 -6.90 -11.53 -59.33
C ASP A 1044 -7.13 -10.71 -58.04
N ASN A 1045 -8.37 -10.68 -57.52
CA ASN A 1045 -8.69 -10.00 -56.27
C ASN A 1045 -8.14 -10.74 -55.06
N ASN A 1046 -8.17 -12.08 -55.08
CA ASN A 1046 -7.61 -12.94 -54.04
C ASN A 1046 -6.08 -12.76 -53.97
N MET A 1047 -5.41 -12.70 -55.11
CA MET A 1047 -3.99 -12.39 -55.20
C MET A 1047 -3.65 -11.03 -54.56
N LEU A 1048 -4.32 -9.96 -54.98
CA LEU A 1048 -4.13 -8.62 -54.43
C LEU A 1048 -4.43 -8.54 -52.93
N LEU A 1049 -5.49 -9.22 -52.46
CA LEU A 1049 -5.85 -9.25 -51.04
C LEU A 1049 -4.79 -9.96 -50.20
N SER A 1050 -4.28 -11.09 -50.69
CA SER A 1050 -3.24 -11.88 -50.02
C SER A 1050 -1.94 -11.08 -49.85
N GLU A 1051 -1.49 -10.39 -50.90
CA GLU A 1051 -0.32 -9.51 -50.87
C GLU A 1051 -0.55 -8.29 -49.96
N ALA A 1052 -1.74 -7.68 -50.01
CA ALA A 1052 -2.09 -6.56 -49.15
C ALA A 1052 -2.11 -6.94 -47.65
N ARG A 1053 -2.48 -8.17 -47.31
CA ARG A 1053 -2.42 -8.70 -45.93
C ARG A 1053 -0.98 -8.87 -45.47
N ALA A 1054 -0.13 -9.49 -46.30
CA ALA A 1054 1.30 -9.62 -46.01
C ALA A 1054 1.97 -8.24 -45.84
N GLN A 1055 1.65 -7.28 -46.70
CA GLN A 1055 2.11 -5.89 -46.60
C GLN A 1055 1.65 -5.23 -45.29
N SER A 1056 0.43 -5.49 -44.83
CA SER A 1056 -0.10 -4.92 -43.59
C SER A 1056 0.65 -5.44 -42.36
N VAL A 1057 1.00 -6.72 -42.35
CA VAL A 1057 1.86 -7.34 -41.33
C VAL A 1057 3.25 -6.71 -41.35
N LYS A 1058 3.89 -6.64 -42.52
CA LYS A 1058 5.20 -6.01 -42.70
C LYS A 1058 5.22 -4.56 -42.19
N SER A 1059 4.24 -3.75 -42.59
CA SER A 1059 4.12 -2.36 -42.15
C SER A 1059 3.94 -2.24 -40.63
N PHE A 1060 3.23 -3.17 -40.00
CA PHE A 1060 3.09 -3.19 -38.55
C PHE A 1060 4.41 -3.50 -37.84
N LEU A 1061 5.14 -4.52 -38.31
CA LEU A 1061 6.45 -4.91 -37.77
C LEU A 1061 7.49 -3.79 -37.92
N ILE A 1062 7.50 -3.07 -39.06
CA ILE A 1062 8.34 -1.86 -39.23
C ILE A 1062 8.00 -0.81 -38.18
N GLY A 1063 6.71 -0.59 -37.90
CA GLY A 1063 6.25 0.31 -36.85
C GLY A 1063 6.70 -0.09 -35.44
N LEU A 1064 7.00 -1.38 -35.22
CA LEU A 1064 7.55 -1.93 -33.98
C LEU A 1064 9.09 -1.96 -33.93
N GLY A 1065 9.77 -1.47 -34.98
CA GLY A 1065 11.22 -1.34 -35.04
C GLY A 1065 11.96 -2.38 -35.87
N CYS A 1066 11.26 -3.33 -36.51
CA CYS A 1066 11.90 -4.29 -37.43
C CYS A 1066 12.42 -3.59 -38.70
N ARG A 1067 13.61 -3.99 -39.19
CA ARG A 1067 14.22 -3.39 -40.38
C ARG A 1067 13.51 -3.84 -41.65
N ASP A 1068 13.10 -2.88 -42.49
CA ASP A 1068 12.41 -3.13 -43.77
C ASP A 1068 13.22 -4.05 -44.71
N GLU A 1069 14.54 -3.91 -44.71
CA GLU A 1069 15.48 -4.70 -45.51
C GLU A 1069 15.52 -6.19 -45.14
N ASN A 1070 15.13 -6.55 -43.91
CA ASN A 1070 15.07 -7.94 -43.44
C ASN A 1070 13.70 -8.59 -43.74
N MET A 1071 12.79 -7.93 -44.45
CA MET A 1071 11.44 -8.43 -44.68
C MET A 1071 11.04 -8.37 -46.15
N THR A 1072 10.60 -9.49 -46.70
CA THR A 1072 9.96 -9.57 -48.02
C THR A 1072 8.51 -10.04 -47.88
N ILE A 1073 7.68 -9.79 -48.89
CA ILE A 1073 6.29 -10.24 -48.91
C ILE A 1073 5.99 -11.02 -50.19
N LEU A 1074 5.08 -11.98 -50.11
CA LEU A 1074 4.54 -12.70 -51.25
C LEU A 1074 3.04 -12.95 -51.06
N GLY A 1075 2.24 -12.74 -52.10
CA GLY A 1075 0.84 -13.13 -52.13
C GLY A 1075 0.68 -14.43 -52.92
N HIS A 1076 -0.11 -15.37 -52.40
CA HIS A 1076 -0.44 -16.63 -53.09
C HIS A 1076 -1.89 -16.70 -53.58
N GLY A 1077 -2.74 -15.73 -53.20
CA GLY A 1077 -4.18 -15.82 -53.44
C GLY A 1077 -4.75 -17.13 -52.87
N GLU A 1078 -5.55 -17.83 -53.66
CA GLU A 1078 -6.17 -19.12 -53.29
C GLU A 1078 -5.30 -20.35 -53.61
N GLU A 1079 -4.07 -20.13 -54.10
CA GLU A 1079 -3.13 -21.20 -54.40
C GLU A 1079 -2.57 -21.80 -53.10
N HIS A 1080 -2.21 -23.09 -53.10
CA HIS A 1080 -1.67 -23.81 -51.93
C HIS A 1080 -2.64 -23.93 -50.72
N PRO A 1081 -3.86 -24.46 -50.89
CA PRO A 1081 -4.77 -24.70 -49.77
C PRO A 1081 -4.23 -25.81 -48.85
N ILE A 1082 -4.30 -25.57 -47.54
CA ILE A 1082 -3.91 -26.54 -46.49
C ILE A 1082 -5.11 -27.33 -45.94
N ALA A 1083 -6.33 -26.92 -46.28
CA ALA A 1083 -7.56 -27.60 -45.92
C ALA A 1083 -8.61 -27.52 -47.05
N SER A 1084 -9.67 -28.34 -46.94
CA SER A 1084 -10.74 -28.35 -47.95
C SER A 1084 -11.51 -27.02 -47.99
N ASN A 1085 -11.53 -26.39 -49.16
CA ASN A 1085 -12.33 -25.18 -49.43
C ASN A 1085 -13.85 -25.44 -49.47
N GLU A 1086 -14.28 -26.70 -49.41
CA GLU A 1086 -15.70 -27.06 -49.42
C GLU A 1086 -16.41 -26.70 -48.10
N THR A 1087 -15.66 -26.62 -46.99
CA THR A 1087 -16.20 -26.32 -45.66
C THR A 1087 -15.77 -24.95 -45.18
N GLU A 1088 -16.59 -24.28 -44.36
CA GLU A 1088 -16.19 -22.99 -43.78
C GLU A 1088 -14.98 -23.13 -42.85
N SER A 1089 -14.89 -24.22 -42.09
CA SER A 1089 -13.74 -24.51 -41.24
C SER A 1089 -12.45 -24.65 -42.05
N GLY A 1090 -12.49 -25.36 -43.19
CA GLY A 1090 -11.32 -25.47 -44.07
C GLY A 1090 -10.98 -24.16 -44.79
N ARG A 1091 -11.97 -23.38 -45.22
CA ARG A 1091 -11.73 -22.03 -45.75
C ARG A 1091 -11.09 -21.11 -44.72
N ALA A 1092 -11.49 -21.19 -43.45
CA ALA A 1092 -10.87 -20.42 -42.38
C ALA A 1092 -9.37 -20.72 -42.25
N LYS A 1093 -8.97 -22.00 -42.30
CA LYS A 1093 -7.55 -22.41 -42.31
C LYS A 1093 -6.78 -21.93 -43.55
N ASN A 1094 -7.44 -21.80 -44.70
CA ASN A 1094 -6.79 -21.30 -45.91
C ASN A 1094 -6.58 -19.77 -45.90
N ARG A 1095 -7.35 -19.02 -45.11
CA ARG A 1095 -7.20 -17.57 -44.93
C ARG A 1095 -6.12 -17.25 -43.89
N ARG A 1096 -4.86 -17.54 -44.23
CA ARG A 1096 -3.74 -17.45 -43.31
C ARG A 1096 -2.64 -16.50 -43.78
N VAL A 1097 -1.72 -16.19 -42.85
CA VAL A 1097 -0.42 -15.60 -43.15
C VAL A 1097 0.63 -16.49 -42.51
N GLU A 1098 1.66 -16.84 -43.26
CA GLU A 1098 2.78 -17.65 -42.79
C GLU A 1098 4.08 -16.89 -42.99
N ILE A 1099 5.10 -17.27 -42.22
CA ILE A 1099 6.46 -16.73 -42.35
C ILE A 1099 7.44 -17.83 -42.71
N VAL A 1100 8.46 -17.47 -43.49
CA VAL A 1100 9.62 -18.32 -43.80
C VAL A 1100 10.87 -17.54 -43.42
N ILE A 1101 11.82 -18.18 -42.72
CA ILE A 1101 13.13 -17.57 -42.47
C ILE A 1101 13.99 -17.74 -43.73
N VAL A 1102 14.57 -16.65 -44.20
CA VAL A 1102 15.39 -16.61 -45.42
C VAL A 1102 16.81 -16.14 -45.11
N ASP A 1103 17.75 -16.46 -46.00
CA ASP A 1103 19.17 -16.05 -45.88
C ASP A 1103 19.43 -14.55 -46.12
#